data_AF-D2RJ47-F1
#
_entry.id   AF-D2RJ47-F1
#
_cell.length_a   1.000
_cell.length_b   1.000
_cell.length_c   1.000
_cell.angle_alpha   90.00
_cell.angle_beta   90.00
_cell.angle_gamma   90.00
#
_symmetry.space_group_name_H-M   'P 1'
#
loop_
_entity.id
_entity.type
_entity.pdbx_description
1 polymer ?
#
loop_
_entity_poly.entity_id
_entity_poly.type
_entity_poly.pdbx_seq_one_letter_code
_entity_poly.pdbx_strand_id
1 'polypeptide(L)'
;MDNHLKYSRKWKNSLTAGVLLALALGGTGYAMPTGGQIQSGQGAIAQDGKNMTVTQNSGKMAVDWTQFNIAKDEAVKFAQPGRDAVALNRITGGQKSVIDGALSANGNLLLVNPNGVVFGKTATVDVGSLVASTAQLNDTFMKSFAGSTANLNLTIGEGNTSTILNEGTIAAQGGLVALHAAQVENTGTISNPGGTVALAAAKQLTLSPDGDGKLNYAVDGDLAQAKALNSGRIQADGGYVVMTAKSAQDLLGTVVNNTGTLEARTLRKDEKGQILLDGGKRGQVEVSGTLDASGMEDGQSAGSIKVIGQKTIVHDDTNLIAKGDVDGGKIETSGDVLNLGDGLTIDASGVKGKHGEWLLDPLEILIQDEQPLQAAGDQSLPTVNGGKETQITYNDPPSATQNADATYSSTTWIKTSKITDILNAGTDVTIQAASTSQAASITVNSAIKPKVKEDREATLTLEAQRNVTINKEIAADKDGGKLNVKLNSDTDGDGVGAVIINADISTNGGFFTSGSGGTVTIKVPNGTANGAYADTGLEGKANIAGHTVGTYFGYVVPEGKSAIDLSGEQNNRKITTNGGAITLDGEVAIGLNGGVLTLDTSKKDGSPVGNVNITGIVNSGNSYDTYIYGTEKWNQLVEKLVQEYLDHNSVPSYRFVGINYTKKMQMGRTATLQKPNLSNKGNPIMLSMN
;
A
#
# COMPACT_ATOMS: atom_id res chain seq x y z
N MET A 1 -18.79 -15.42 17.32
CA MET A 1 -19.96 -14.71 16.79
C MET A 1 -20.56 -13.64 17.73
N ASP A 2 -20.09 -13.41 18.97
CA ASP A 2 -20.72 -12.45 19.91
C ASP A 2 -19.85 -11.26 20.37
N ASN A 3 -18.75 -10.95 19.67
CA ASN A 3 -17.92 -9.78 19.97
C ASN A 3 -18.07 -8.60 18.97
N HIS A 4 -18.60 -8.84 17.76
CA HIS A 4 -18.84 -7.79 16.76
C HIS A 4 -20.01 -6.84 17.10
N LEU A 5 -20.96 -7.27 17.93
CA LEU A 5 -22.13 -6.46 18.32
C LEU A 5 -21.88 -5.50 19.49
N LYS A 6 -20.74 -5.58 20.18
CA LYS A 6 -20.45 -4.76 21.36
C LYS A 6 -19.93 -3.36 21.03
N TYR A 7 -19.29 -3.15 19.88
CA TYR A 7 -18.82 -1.83 19.46
C TYR A 7 -19.92 -0.96 18.82
N SER A 8 -20.90 -1.57 18.15
CA SER A 8 -22.07 -0.90 17.56
C SER A 8 -23.06 -0.35 18.61
N ARG A 9 -23.12 -0.92 19.82
CA ARG A 9 -24.19 -0.65 20.79
C ARG A 9 -23.95 0.49 21.78
N LYS A 10 -22.71 0.99 21.94
CA LYS A 10 -22.44 2.10 22.87
C LYS A 10 -22.86 3.49 22.37
N TRP A 11 -23.24 3.63 21.10
CA TRP A 11 -23.47 4.93 20.46
C TRP A 11 -24.95 5.28 20.26
N LYS A 12 -25.89 4.39 20.63
CA LYS A 12 -27.33 4.62 20.43
C LYS A 12 -28.05 5.33 21.60
N ASN A 13 -27.37 5.64 22.70
CA ASN A 13 -28.00 6.20 23.90
C ASN A 13 -27.40 7.55 24.34
N SER A 14 -27.59 8.60 23.54
CA SER A 14 -27.53 9.99 24.02
C SER A 14 -28.10 10.97 22.99
N LEU A 15 -29.32 10.71 22.50
CA LEU A 15 -30.02 11.62 21.59
C LEU A 15 -31.54 11.61 21.84
N THR A 16 -31.93 11.87 23.08
CA THR A 16 -33.33 12.17 23.45
C THR A 16 -33.33 13.03 24.69
N ALA A 17 -33.29 14.35 24.52
CA ALA A 17 -33.91 15.37 25.36
C ALA A 17 -33.34 16.75 24.99
N GLY A 18 -34.01 17.47 24.10
CA GLY A 18 -33.59 18.82 23.73
C GLY A 18 -34.36 19.51 22.62
N VAL A 19 -35.56 19.06 22.26
CA VAL A 19 -36.46 19.83 21.38
C VAL A 19 -37.87 19.60 21.88
N LEU A 20 -38.37 20.45 22.79
CA LEU A 20 -39.81 20.49 23.10
C LEU A 20 -40.27 21.76 23.84
N LEU A 21 -39.64 22.91 23.63
CA LEU A 21 -40.17 24.17 24.18
C LEU A 21 -40.03 25.36 23.23
N ALA A 22 -40.71 25.29 22.08
CA ALA A 22 -41.01 26.46 21.23
C ALA A 22 -42.29 26.26 20.37
N LEU A 23 -43.30 25.53 20.86
CA LEU A 23 -44.58 25.34 20.15
C LEU A 23 -45.76 26.08 20.81
N ALA A 24 -45.48 27.15 21.55
CA ALA A 24 -46.51 28.05 22.05
C ALA A 24 -46.23 29.45 21.53
N LEU A 25 -46.62 29.69 20.27
CA LEU A 25 -47.17 30.94 19.71
C LEU A 25 -47.34 30.72 18.19
N GLY A 26 -48.59 30.66 17.74
CA GLY A 26 -48.98 30.27 16.39
C GLY A 26 -48.47 31.21 15.29
N GLY A 27 -47.47 30.75 14.57
CA GLY A 27 -47.22 31.11 13.18
C GLY A 27 -46.97 29.81 12.42
N THR A 28 -47.61 29.63 11.27
CA THR A 28 -47.24 28.57 10.32
C THR A 28 -45.90 28.94 9.68
N GLY A 29 -44.82 28.83 10.46
CA GLY A 29 -43.46 29.03 9.98
C GLY A 29 -43.02 27.78 9.22
N TYR A 30 -42.77 27.93 7.91
CA TYR A 30 -42.07 26.92 7.12
C TYR A 30 -40.64 26.75 7.66
N ALA A 31 -40.08 25.54 7.58
CA ALA A 31 -38.72 25.26 8.03
C ALA A 31 -37.66 25.72 7.02
N MET A 32 -38.08 26.24 5.87
CA MET A 32 -37.34 26.73 4.71
C MET A 32 -36.14 27.66 5.04
N PRO A 33 -35.16 27.89 4.12
CA PRO A 33 -34.10 28.86 4.35
C PRO A 33 -34.64 30.27 4.64
N THR A 34 -34.00 31.00 5.56
CA THR A 34 -34.44 32.35 5.98
C THR A 34 -33.27 33.32 6.08
N GLY A 35 -33.57 34.61 6.00
CA GLY A 35 -32.58 35.68 6.12
C GLY A 35 -31.62 35.76 4.92
N GLY A 36 -32.04 35.27 3.75
CA GLY A 36 -31.24 35.26 2.53
C GLY A 36 -30.84 36.67 2.10
N GLN A 37 -29.54 36.94 1.98
CA GLN A 37 -28.96 38.20 1.51
C GLN A 37 -27.85 37.92 0.49
N ILE A 38 -28.01 38.43 -0.73
CA ILE A 38 -26.99 38.29 -1.78
C ILE A 38 -25.84 39.24 -1.47
N GLN A 39 -24.67 38.70 -1.14
CA GLN A 39 -23.47 39.47 -0.79
C GLN A 39 -22.64 39.83 -2.02
N SER A 40 -22.64 38.98 -3.04
CA SER A 40 -21.98 39.25 -4.33
C SER A 40 -22.63 38.46 -5.46
N GLY A 41 -22.48 38.97 -6.69
CA GLY A 41 -23.14 38.42 -7.87
C GLY A 41 -24.53 39.01 -8.08
N GLN A 42 -25.30 38.43 -8.98
CA GLN A 42 -26.62 38.90 -9.38
C GLN A 42 -27.61 37.75 -9.30
N GLY A 43 -28.77 38.02 -8.70
CA GLY A 43 -29.82 37.03 -8.54
C GLY A 43 -31.02 37.56 -7.77
N ALA A 44 -31.97 36.67 -7.52
CA ALA A 44 -33.16 36.94 -6.72
C ALA A 44 -33.55 35.68 -5.93
N ILE A 45 -34.17 35.88 -4.77
CA ILE A 45 -34.69 34.80 -3.92
C ILE A 45 -36.21 35.01 -3.86
N ALA A 46 -36.97 34.02 -4.29
CA ALA A 46 -38.43 34.03 -4.25
C ALA A 46 -38.95 32.78 -3.56
N GLN A 47 -39.97 32.95 -2.73
CA GLN A 47 -40.66 31.86 -2.05
C GLN A 47 -42.13 31.84 -2.49
N ASP A 48 -42.61 30.67 -2.86
CA ASP A 48 -44.01 30.36 -3.18
C ASP A 48 -44.47 29.13 -2.38
N GLY A 49 -45.13 29.40 -1.25
CA GLY A 49 -45.56 28.37 -0.30
C GLY A 49 -44.39 27.51 0.20
N LYS A 50 -44.43 26.22 -0.14
CA LYS A 50 -43.42 25.20 0.21
C LYS A 50 -42.24 25.14 -0.77
N ASN A 51 -42.20 26.01 -1.79
CA ASN A 51 -41.13 26.06 -2.77
C ASN A 51 -40.35 27.37 -2.66
N MET A 52 -39.02 27.31 -2.70
CA MET A 52 -38.14 28.46 -2.87
C MET A 52 -37.36 28.32 -4.16
N THR A 53 -37.33 29.39 -4.96
CA THR A 53 -36.46 29.51 -6.13
C THR A 53 -35.42 30.59 -5.89
N VAL A 54 -34.16 30.20 -5.96
CA VAL A 54 -33.01 31.11 -5.98
C VAL A 54 -32.55 31.23 -7.42
N THR A 55 -32.89 32.34 -8.08
CA THR A 55 -32.46 32.63 -9.45
C THR A 55 -31.11 33.30 -9.41
N GLN A 56 -30.10 32.69 -10.02
CA GLN A 56 -28.78 33.25 -10.21
C GLN A 56 -28.63 33.73 -11.66
N ASN A 57 -28.19 34.98 -11.84
CA ASN A 57 -28.00 35.62 -13.13
C ASN A 57 -26.52 35.83 -13.50
N SER A 58 -25.61 35.71 -12.54
CA SER A 58 -24.15 35.79 -12.76
C SER A 58 -23.47 34.43 -12.71
N GLY A 59 -22.28 34.28 -13.30
CA GLY A 59 -21.54 33.00 -13.24
C GLY A 59 -21.16 32.55 -11.82
N LYS A 60 -20.95 33.49 -10.91
CA LYS A 60 -20.73 33.23 -9.48
C LYS A 60 -21.67 34.12 -8.65
N MET A 61 -22.23 33.58 -7.57
CA MET A 61 -23.07 34.31 -6.62
C MET A 61 -22.81 33.80 -5.21
N ALA A 62 -22.75 34.71 -4.23
CA ALA A 62 -22.61 34.39 -2.82
C ALA A 62 -23.80 34.93 -2.02
N VAL A 63 -24.39 34.09 -1.18
CA VAL A 63 -25.58 34.38 -0.39
C VAL A 63 -25.33 34.03 1.07
N ASP A 64 -25.62 34.97 1.96
CA ASP A 64 -25.71 34.71 3.39
C ASP A 64 -27.13 34.29 3.77
N TRP A 65 -27.23 33.33 4.68
CA TRP A 65 -28.48 32.86 5.25
C TRP A 65 -28.38 32.84 6.77
N THR A 66 -29.42 33.30 7.48
CA THR A 66 -29.51 33.11 8.94
C THR A 66 -29.73 31.64 9.28
N GLN A 67 -30.55 30.95 8.48
CA GLN A 67 -30.81 29.51 8.59
C GLN A 67 -30.99 28.94 7.18
N PHE A 68 -30.52 27.72 6.96
CA PHE A 68 -30.77 26.98 5.73
C PHE A 68 -31.22 25.56 6.08
N ASN A 69 -32.53 25.37 6.10
CA ASN A 69 -33.22 24.10 6.41
C ASN A 69 -34.26 23.85 5.33
N ILE A 70 -34.60 22.60 5.05
CA ILE A 70 -35.62 22.22 4.06
C ILE A 70 -36.40 21.05 4.65
N ALA A 71 -37.64 21.24 5.09
CA ALA A 71 -38.45 20.11 5.59
C ALA A 71 -38.83 19.14 4.47
N LYS A 72 -39.23 17.91 4.84
CA LYS A 72 -39.59 16.82 3.91
C LYS A 72 -40.49 17.20 2.73
N ASP A 73 -41.47 18.09 2.95
CA ASP A 73 -42.42 18.51 1.91
C ASP A 73 -42.05 19.85 1.25
N GLU A 74 -40.87 20.38 1.54
CA GLU A 74 -40.37 21.64 1.00
C GLU A 74 -39.33 21.40 -0.10
N ALA A 75 -39.21 22.36 -1.01
CA ALA A 75 -38.24 22.30 -2.09
C ALA A 75 -37.49 23.63 -2.25
N VAL A 76 -36.18 23.54 -2.46
CA VAL A 76 -35.33 24.69 -2.82
C VAL A 76 -34.68 24.40 -4.17
N LYS A 77 -34.83 25.32 -5.12
CA LYS A 77 -34.26 25.23 -6.46
C LYS A 77 -33.34 26.41 -6.73
N PHE A 78 -32.10 26.12 -7.11
CA PHE A 78 -31.17 27.10 -7.67
C PHE A 78 -31.27 27.06 -9.19
N ALA A 79 -31.83 28.10 -9.79
CA ALA A 79 -31.89 28.28 -11.24
C ALA A 79 -30.70 29.14 -11.67
N GLN A 80 -29.66 28.51 -12.20
CA GLN A 80 -28.37 29.13 -12.52
C GLN A 80 -28.18 29.31 -14.03
N PRO A 81 -27.31 30.22 -14.51
CA PRO A 81 -27.15 30.52 -15.93
C PRO A 81 -26.64 29.35 -16.79
N GLY A 82 -25.99 28.37 -16.17
CA GLY A 82 -25.44 27.18 -16.83
C GLY A 82 -24.79 26.24 -15.83
N ARG A 83 -24.29 25.09 -16.31
CA ARG A 83 -23.70 24.04 -15.47
C ARG A 83 -22.43 24.48 -14.72
N ASP A 84 -21.69 25.43 -15.28
CA ASP A 84 -20.42 25.91 -14.72
C ASP A 84 -20.65 27.02 -13.67
N ALA A 85 -21.90 27.48 -13.49
CA ALA A 85 -22.21 28.52 -12.52
C ALA A 85 -22.08 28.01 -11.07
N VAL A 86 -21.65 28.88 -10.16
CA VAL A 86 -21.42 28.53 -8.75
C VAL A 86 -22.26 29.40 -7.82
N ALA A 87 -23.04 28.76 -6.96
CA ALA A 87 -23.79 29.40 -5.87
C ALA A 87 -23.15 29.04 -4.52
N LEU A 88 -22.55 30.03 -3.85
CA LEU A 88 -21.99 29.89 -2.51
C LEU A 88 -22.99 30.34 -1.46
N ASN A 89 -23.43 29.43 -0.60
CA ASN A 89 -24.38 29.68 0.47
C ASN A 89 -23.65 29.56 1.81
N ARG A 90 -23.53 30.66 2.55
CA ARG A 90 -22.94 30.69 3.89
C ARG A 90 -24.04 30.85 4.94
N ILE A 91 -24.05 29.98 5.94
CA ILE A 91 -24.97 30.08 7.06
C ILE A 91 -24.28 30.83 8.19
N THR A 92 -24.90 31.90 8.66
CA THR A 92 -24.37 32.79 9.71
C THR A 92 -25.04 32.59 11.07
N GLY A 93 -26.18 31.90 11.13
CA GLY A 93 -26.82 31.53 12.39
C GLY A 93 -26.09 30.43 13.14
N GLY A 94 -26.48 30.21 14.41
CA GLY A 94 -25.83 29.24 15.31
C GLY A 94 -26.45 27.83 15.28
N GLN A 95 -27.16 27.44 14.23
CA GLN A 95 -27.82 26.14 14.12
C GLN A 95 -27.32 25.36 12.90
N LYS A 96 -27.30 24.03 13.03
CA LYS A 96 -27.01 23.13 11.91
C LYS A 96 -28.05 23.26 10.80
N SER A 97 -27.64 22.97 9.57
CA SER A 97 -28.55 22.83 8.44
C SER A 97 -29.17 21.43 8.47
N VAL A 98 -30.50 21.34 8.35
CA VAL A 98 -31.26 20.10 8.25
C VAL A 98 -32.03 20.11 6.94
N ILE A 99 -31.64 19.24 6.03
CA ILE A 99 -32.20 19.06 4.70
C ILE A 99 -32.94 17.73 4.71
N ASP A 100 -34.26 17.74 4.82
CA ASP A 100 -35.14 16.58 4.73
C ASP A 100 -35.95 16.55 3.42
N GLY A 101 -36.08 17.69 2.74
CA GLY A 101 -36.81 17.84 1.47
C GLY A 101 -35.93 17.87 0.23
N ALA A 102 -36.44 18.52 -0.83
CA ALA A 102 -35.78 18.56 -2.12
C ALA A 102 -34.84 19.77 -2.27
N LEU A 103 -33.61 19.53 -2.71
CA LEU A 103 -32.63 20.56 -3.05
C LEU A 103 -32.12 20.32 -4.47
N SER A 104 -32.32 21.27 -5.38
CA SER A 104 -31.89 21.10 -6.78
C SER A 104 -31.10 22.30 -7.30
N ALA A 105 -30.12 22.05 -8.16
CA ALA A 105 -29.36 23.08 -8.87
C ALA A 105 -28.93 22.58 -10.25
N ASN A 106 -29.06 23.39 -11.30
CA ASN A 106 -28.56 22.98 -12.63
C ASN A 106 -27.04 23.21 -12.80
N GLY A 107 -26.35 23.76 -11.80
CA GLY A 107 -24.91 23.95 -11.76
C GLY A 107 -24.32 23.56 -10.40
N ASN A 108 -23.32 24.30 -9.93
CA ASN A 108 -22.54 23.97 -8.75
C ASN A 108 -23.08 24.68 -7.50
N LEU A 109 -23.28 23.92 -6.41
CA LEU A 109 -23.80 24.40 -5.14
C LEU A 109 -22.78 24.19 -4.02
N LEU A 110 -22.42 25.27 -3.33
CA LEU A 110 -21.58 25.26 -2.12
C LEU A 110 -22.46 25.61 -0.93
N LEU A 111 -22.51 24.76 0.09
CA LEU A 111 -23.27 24.93 1.33
C LEU A 111 -22.32 24.92 2.53
N VAL A 112 -22.06 26.08 3.11
CA VAL A 112 -21.07 26.26 4.18
C VAL A 112 -21.77 26.63 5.48
N ASN A 113 -21.79 25.69 6.43
CA ASN A 113 -22.35 25.88 7.77
C ASN A 113 -21.36 25.39 8.83
N PRO A 114 -20.67 26.29 9.55
CA PRO A 114 -19.74 25.91 10.62
C PRO A 114 -20.35 25.05 11.74
N ASN A 115 -21.67 25.04 11.89
CA ASN A 115 -22.40 24.27 12.92
C ASN A 115 -22.79 22.85 12.46
N GLY A 116 -22.51 22.47 11.20
CA GLY A 116 -22.83 21.17 10.65
C GLY A 116 -23.99 21.15 9.65
N VAL A 117 -24.08 20.06 8.89
CA VAL A 117 -25.10 19.83 7.86
C VAL A 117 -25.62 18.39 7.98
N VAL A 118 -26.93 18.22 7.93
CA VAL A 118 -27.59 16.90 7.92
C VAL A 118 -28.48 16.83 6.69
N PHE A 119 -28.20 15.87 5.80
CA PHE A 119 -29.13 15.43 4.76
C PHE A 119 -29.90 14.24 5.32
N GLY A 120 -31.11 14.47 5.82
CA GLY A 120 -31.91 13.43 6.45
C GLY A 120 -32.42 12.38 5.46
N LYS A 121 -33.03 11.31 5.98
CA LYS A 121 -33.42 10.12 5.20
C LYS A 121 -34.34 10.38 4.01
N THR A 122 -35.11 11.46 4.05
CA THR A 122 -36.04 11.84 2.96
C THR A 122 -35.45 12.85 1.99
N ALA A 123 -34.23 13.34 2.25
CA ALA A 123 -33.58 14.34 1.43
C ALA A 123 -33.31 13.81 0.03
N THR A 124 -33.59 14.64 -0.97
CA THR A 124 -33.20 14.41 -2.36
C THR A 124 -32.45 15.62 -2.86
N VAL A 125 -31.15 15.45 -3.08
CA VAL A 125 -30.27 16.49 -3.64
C VAL A 125 -29.92 16.12 -5.08
N ASP A 126 -30.16 17.01 -6.04
CA ASP A 126 -29.83 16.82 -7.46
C ASP A 126 -29.13 18.08 -8.01
N VAL A 127 -27.83 17.97 -8.28
CA VAL A 127 -26.98 19.12 -8.62
C VAL A 127 -25.96 18.81 -9.73
N GLY A 128 -25.33 19.83 -10.31
CA GLY A 128 -24.13 19.63 -11.13
C GLY A 128 -22.93 19.20 -10.27
N SER A 129 -22.67 19.95 -9.19
CA SER A 129 -21.71 19.62 -8.14
C SER A 129 -22.24 20.06 -6.78
N LEU A 130 -21.86 19.36 -5.71
CA LEU A 130 -22.14 19.73 -4.33
C LEU A 130 -20.84 19.87 -3.54
N VAL A 131 -20.67 20.96 -2.81
CA VAL A 131 -19.67 21.07 -1.76
C VAL A 131 -20.38 21.47 -0.48
N ALA A 132 -20.51 20.55 0.47
CA ALA A 132 -20.98 20.85 1.82
C ALA A 132 -19.78 20.95 2.75
N SER A 133 -19.70 22.02 3.56
CA SER A 133 -18.52 22.29 4.39
C SER A 133 -18.86 22.89 5.75
N THR A 134 -18.12 22.51 6.80
CA THR A 134 -18.15 23.18 8.11
C THR A 134 -17.04 24.23 8.28
N ALA A 135 -16.42 24.63 7.17
CA ALA A 135 -15.43 25.70 7.14
C ALA A 135 -16.02 27.05 7.56
N GLN A 136 -15.13 27.96 7.99
CA GLN A 136 -15.46 29.35 8.23
C GLN A 136 -15.11 30.19 6.99
N LEU A 137 -15.99 31.14 6.67
CA LEU A 137 -15.79 32.11 5.61
C LEU A 137 -16.00 33.51 6.17
N ASN A 138 -15.08 34.42 5.83
CA ASN A 138 -15.17 35.81 6.27
C ASN A 138 -15.98 36.68 5.28
N ASP A 139 -16.46 37.83 5.77
CA ASP A 139 -17.33 38.73 5.01
C ASP A 139 -16.64 39.33 3.78
N THR A 140 -15.34 39.60 3.88
CA THR A 140 -14.54 40.14 2.77
C THR A 140 -14.53 39.16 1.60
N PHE A 141 -14.41 37.86 1.89
CA PHE A 141 -14.45 36.83 0.87
C PHE A 141 -15.84 36.74 0.23
N MET A 142 -16.91 36.74 1.04
CA MET A 142 -18.28 36.69 0.52
C MET A 142 -18.61 37.85 -0.42
N LYS A 143 -18.18 39.07 -0.08
CA LYS A 143 -18.40 40.29 -0.88
C LYS A 143 -17.59 40.31 -2.18
N SER A 144 -16.45 39.61 -2.24
CA SER A 144 -15.57 39.56 -3.42
C SER A 144 -15.74 38.30 -4.28
N PHE A 145 -16.45 37.28 -3.80
CA PHE A 145 -16.57 35.96 -4.45
C PHE A 145 -16.96 36.04 -5.93
N ALA A 146 -17.98 36.82 -6.30
CA ALA A 146 -18.47 36.87 -7.67
C ALA A 146 -17.43 37.36 -8.70
N GLY A 147 -16.50 38.22 -8.27
CA GLY A 147 -15.40 38.73 -9.09
C GLY A 147 -14.09 37.97 -8.91
N SER A 148 -14.04 36.97 -8.03
CA SER A 148 -12.80 36.27 -7.70
C SER A 148 -12.44 35.22 -8.74
N THR A 149 -11.17 35.21 -9.15
CA THR A 149 -10.54 34.13 -9.92
C THR A 149 -9.64 33.24 -9.06
N ALA A 150 -9.49 33.57 -7.77
CA ALA A 150 -8.65 32.82 -6.85
C ALA A 150 -9.27 31.48 -6.46
N ASN A 151 -8.42 30.58 -5.97
CA ASN A 151 -8.85 29.34 -5.34
C ASN A 151 -9.77 29.65 -4.15
N LEU A 152 -10.80 28.82 -3.97
CA LEU A 152 -11.66 28.87 -2.80
C LEU A 152 -11.04 27.98 -1.71
N ASN A 153 -10.58 28.62 -0.64
CA ASN A 153 -10.04 27.94 0.53
C ASN A 153 -11.12 27.82 1.61
N LEU A 154 -11.54 26.60 1.90
CA LEU A 154 -12.48 26.24 2.96
C LEU A 154 -11.70 25.71 4.17
N THR A 155 -11.46 26.56 5.17
CA THR A 155 -10.72 26.21 6.38
C THR A 155 -11.67 25.96 7.56
N ILE A 156 -11.55 24.82 8.22
CA ILE A 156 -12.26 24.53 9.47
C ILE A 156 -11.62 25.34 10.61
N GLY A 157 -12.47 26.06 11.35
CA GLY A 157 -12.05 26.83 12.52
C GLY A 157 -11.43 25.94 13.60
N GLU A 158 -10.49 26.49 14.35
CA GLU A 158 -9.81 25.76 15.43
C GLU A 158 -10.80 25.20 16.46
N GLY A 159 -10.61 23.95 16.86
CA GLY A 159 -11.49 23.26 17.82
C GLY A 159 -12.89 22.89 17.30
N ASN A 160 -13.24 23.23 16.06
CA ASN A 160 -14.53 22.86 15.48
C ASN A 160 -14.57 21.34 15.22
N THR A 161 -15.54 20.67 15.83
CA THR A 161 -15.77 19.22 15.72
C THR A 161 -17.10 18.88 15.03
N SER A 162 -17.71 19.86 14.37
CA SER A 162 -19.01 19.72 13.70
C SER A 162 -18.99 18.66 12.61
N THR A 163 -20.18 18.11 12.36
CA THR A 163 -20.37 16.94 11.51
C THR A 163 -21.15 17.29 10.25
N ILE A 164 -20.83 16.58 9.16
CA ILE A 164 -21.72 16.44 8.02
C ILE A 164 -22.21 14.99 7.97
N LEU A 165 -23.54 14.81 8.01
CA LEU A 165 -24.19 13.51 7.94
C LEU A 165 -25.08 13.43 6.71
N ASN A 166 -24.88 12.42 5.87
CA ASN A 166 -25.81 12.05 4.81
C ASN A 166 -26.54 10.75 5.15
N GLU A 167 -27.85 10.83 5.36
CA GLU A 167 -28.77 9.69 5.44
C GLU A 167 -29.70 9.61 4.21
N GLY A 168 -29.71 10.63 3.36
CA GLY A 168 -30.59 10.76 2.19
C GLY A 168 -29.92 10.36 0.87
N THR A 169 -30.43 10.91 -0.23
CA THR A 169 -29.87 10.71 -1.57
C THR A 169 -29.24 12.00 -2.08
N ILE A 170 -27.96 11.94 -2.43
CA ILE A 170 -27.22 12.99 -3.13
C ILE A 170 -26.86 12.49 -4.54
N ALA A 171 -27.38 13.15 -5.57
CA ALA A 171 -27.08 12.89 -6.95
C ALA A 171 -26.35 14.08 -7.58
N ALA A 172 -25.29 13.79 -8.32
CA ALA A 172 -24.56 14.75 -9.14
C ALA A 172 -24.22 14.18 -10.52
N GLN A 173 -23.86 15.06 -11.46
CA GLN A 173 -23.76 14.73 -12.89
C GLN A 173 -22.33 14.99 -13.40
N GLY A 174 -21.38 14.11 -13.03
CA GLY A 174 -19.99 14.15 -13.49
C GLY A 174 -19.12 15.24 -12.85
N GLY A 175 -19.69 16.02 -11.91
CA GLY A 175 -19.01 17.09 -11.17
C GLY A 175 -18.29 16.59 -9.92
N LEU A 176 -18.16 17.45 -8.91
CA LEU A 176 -17.60 17.12 -7.60
C LEU A 176 -18.73 17.03 -6.55
N VAL A 177 -18.73 15.96 -5.76
CA VAL A 177 -19.47 15.90 -4.48
C VAL A 177 -18.45 15.84 -3.35
N ALA A 178 -18.24 16.96 -2.65
CA ALA A 178 -17.33 17.03 -1.51
C ALA A 178 -18.10 17.30 -0.21
N LEU A 179 -17.97 16.41 0.76
CA LEU A 179 -18.43 16.61 2.13
C LEU A 179 -17.19 16.85 3.01
N HIS A 180 -17.04 18.08 3.53
CA HIS A 180 -15.83 18.53 4.21
C HIS A 180 -16.12 19.04 5.64
N ALA A 181 -15.70 18.29 6.64
CA ALA A 181 -15.96 18.61 8.04
C ALA A 181 -14.92 17.95 8.95
N ALA A 182 -15.00 18.18 10.26
CA ALA A 182 -14.18 17.39 11.19
C ALA A 182 -14.61 15.93 11.23
N GLN A 183 -15.92 15.69 11.08
CA GLN A 183 -16.51 14.37 10.99
C GLN A 183 -17.48 14.33 9.82
N VAL A 184 -17.31 13.35 8.94
CA VAL A 184 -18.14 13.13 7.77
C VAL A 184 -18.66 11.71 7.83
N GLU A 185 -19.97 11.54 7.72
CA GLU A 185 -20.61 10.23 7.75
C GLU A 185 -21.63 10.10 6.61
N ASN A 186 -21.52 9.02 5.84
CA ASN A 186 -22.50 8.62 4.85
C ASN A 186 -23.16 7.29 5.27
N THR A 187 -24.46 7.35 5.55
CA THR A 187 -25.33 6.19 5.75
C THR A 187 -26.37 6.05 4.63
N GLY A 188 -26.56 7.12 3.84
CA GLY A 188 -27.43 7.17 2.67
C GLY A 188 -26.73 6.79 1.36
N THR A 189 -27.16 7.42 0.27
CA THR A 189 -26.59 7.21 -1.08
C THR A 189 -25.98 8.48 -1.62
N ILE A 190 -24.78 8.38 -2.19
CA ILE A 190 -24.16 9.40 -3.04
C ILE A 190 -23.92 8.78 -4.41
N SER A 191 -24.42 9.40 -5.48
CA SER A 191 -24.27 8.95 -6.86
C SER A 191 -23.74 10.07 -7.74
N ASN A 192 -22.56 9.90 -8.31
CA ASN A 192 -21.92 10.87 -9.19
C ASN A 192 -21.13 10.19 -10.34
N PRO A 193 -21.79 9.49 -11.28
CA PRO A 193 -21.11 8.83 -12.40
C PRO A 193 -20.29 9.81 -13.24
N GLY A 194 -19.08 9.40 -13.61
CA GLY A 194 -18.08 10.20 -14.34
C GLY A 194 -17.45 11.33 -13.53
N GLY A 195 -17.82 11.48 -12.26
CA GLY A 195 -17.40 12.57 -11.39
C GLY A 195 -16.52 12.10 -10.22
N THR A 196 -16.32 12.99 -9.25
CA THR A 196 -15.60 12.66 -8.00
C THR A 196 -16.50 12.75 -6.79
N VAL A 197 -16.38 11.81 -5.85
CA VAL A 197 -16.96 11.90 -4.51
C VAL A 197 -15.84 11.93 -3.48
N ALA A 198 -15.82 12.95 -2.63
CA ALA A 198 -14.83 13.14 -1.58
C ALA A 198 -15.50 13.28 -0.20
N LEU A 199 -15.24 12.33 0.69
CA LEU A 199 -15.47 12.49 2.13
C LEU A 199 -14.15 12.96 2.76
N ALA A 200 -14.06 14.26 3.04
CA ALA A 200 -12.82 14.92 3.44
C ALA A 200 -12.88 15.39 4.90
N ALA A 201 -12.29 14.61 5.81
CA ALA A 201 -12.11 14.97 7.20
C ALA A 201 -10.73 15.60 7.44
N ALA A 202 -10.58 16.87 7.09
CA ALA A 202 -9.31 17.59 7.21
C ALA A 202 -9.53 19.08 7.50
N LYS A 203 -8.46 19.80 7.83
CA LYS A 203 -8.57 21.22 8.20
C LYS A 203 -8.86 22.12 7.01
N GLN A 204 -8.35 21.78 5.83
CA GLN A 204 -8.41 22.61 4.63
C GLN A 204 -8.92 21.78 3.45
N LEU A 205 -9.95 22.29 2.79
CA LEU A 205 -10.31 21.94 1.42
C LEU A 205 -10.04 23.14 0.52
N THR A 206 -9.26 22.95 -0.53
CA THR A 206 -8.96 23.97 -1.53
C THR A 206 -9.64 23.57 -2.83
N LEU A 207 -10.45 24.46 -3.40
CA LEU A 207 -11.13 24.26 -4.67
C LEU A 207 -10.54 25.21 -5.71
N SER A 208 -10.15 24.67 -6.85
CA SER A 208 -9.64 25.43 -7.98
C SER A 208 -10.44 25.13 -9.25
N PRO A 209 -10.73 26.14 -10.08
CA PRO A 209 -11.33 25.90 -11.39
C PRO A 209 -10.32 25.14 -12.28
N ASP A 210 -10.79 24.17 -13.05
CA ASP A 210 -10.02 23.54 -14.13
C ASP A 210 -10.25 24.27 -15.47
N GLY A 211 -9.59 23.78 -16.54
CA GLY A 211 -9.70 24.36 -17.89
C GLY A 211 -11.03 24.08 -18.60
N ASP A 212 -11.82 23.12 -18.12
CA ASP A 212 -13.08 22.64 -18.73
C ASP A 212 -14.32 23.04 -17.90
N GLY A 213 -14.15 23.81 -16.83
CA GLY A 213 -15.21 24.27 -15.92
C GLY A 213 -15.52 23.33 -14.75
N LYS A 214 -14.78 22.22 -14.58
CA LYS A 214 -14.87 21.36 -13.37
C LYS A 214 -14.09 21.95 -12.20
N LEU A 215 -14.43 21.50 -11.00
CA LEU A 215 -13.75 21.89 -9.75
C LEU A 215 -12.70 20.85 -9.38
N ASN A 216 -11.43 21.23 -9.50
CA ASN A 216 -10.33 20.51 -8.88
C ASN A 216 -10.35 20.72 -7.37
N TYR A 217 -9.83 19.77 -6.61
CA TYR A 217 -9.75 19.85 -5.17
C TYR A 217 -8.40 19.38 -4.61
N ALA A 218 -8.03 19.93 -3.46
CA ALA A 218 -6.92 19.46 -2.64
C ALA A 218 -7.33 19.49 -1.16
N VAL A 219 -6.87 18.50 -0.40
CA VAL A 219 -7.20 18.34 1.02
C VAL A 219 -5.90 18.40 1.84
N ASP A 220 -5.84 19.27 2.85
CA ASP A 220 -4.65 19.47 3.67
C ASP A 220 -4.96 19.83 5.14
N GLY A 221 -3.94 19.73 5.99
CA GLY A 221 -3.95 20.16 7.38
C GLY A 221 -4.66 19.20 8.32
N ASP A 222 -4.05 19.02 9.48
CA ASP A 222 -4.52 18.08 10.50
C ASP A 222 -5.58 18.69 11.41
N LEU A 223 -6.52 17.87 11.86
CA LEU A 223 -7.53 18.19 12.87
C LEU A 223 -7.27 17.42 14.17
N ALA A 224 -7.74 17.93 15.30
CA ALA A 224 -7.63 17.23 16.58
C ALA A 224 -8.38 15.88 16.56
N GLN A 225 -9.53 15.83 15.88
CA GLN A 225 -10.29 14.62 15.62
C GLN A 225 -10.82 14.68 14.18
N ALA A 226 -10.40 13.73 13.35
CA ALA A 226 -10.84 13.59 11.96
C ALA A 226 -11.52 12.23 11.78
N LYS A 227 -12.71 12.21 11.17
CA LYS A 227 -13.41 10.96 10.82
C LYS A 227 -14.11 11.03 9.47
N ALA A 228 -13.86 10.08 8.59
CA ALA A 228 -14.60 9.85 7.36
C ALA A 228 -15.19 8.43 7.37
N LEU A 229 -16.51 8.34 7.47
CA LEU A 229 -17.23 7.08 7.68
C LEU A 229 -18.22 6.82 6.54
N ASN A 230 -18.24 5.60 6.03
CA ASN A 230 -19.25 5.14 5.08
C ASN A 230 -19.86 3.81 5.53
N SER A 231 -21.16 3.80 5.75
CA SER A 231 -21.98 2.57 5.92
C SER A 231 -23.10 2.47 4.87
N GLY A 232 -23.29 3.52 4.08
CA GLY A 232 -24.20 3.55 2.94
C GLY A 232 -23.52 3.19 1.62
N ARG A 233 -23.99 3.80 0.54
CA ARG A 233 -23.46 3.59 -0.82
C ARG A 233 -22.88 4.87 -1.40
N ILE A 234 -21.70 4.77 -1.98
CA ILE A 234 -21.06 5.84 -2.77
C ILE A 234 -20.74 5.27 -4.15
N GLN A 235 -21.23 5.92 -5.20
CA GLN A 235 -21.01 5.52 -6.59
C GLN A 235 -20.42 6.68 -7.40
N ALA A 236 -19.32 6.42 -8.10
CA ALA A 236 -18.68 7.31 -9.07
C ALA A 236 -18.06 6.49 -10.21
N ASP A 237 -18.87 5.66 -10.89
CA ASP A 237 -18.42 4.85 -12.04
C ASP A 237 -17.76 5.74 -13.10
N GLY A 238 -16.59 5.34 -13.61
CA GLY A 238 -15.75 6.11 -14.53
C GLY A 238 -15.02 7.29 -13.88
N GLY A 239 -15.17 7.44 -12.56
CA GLY A 239 -14.69 8.57 -11.79
C GLY A 239 -13.87 8.15 -10.57
N TYR A 240 -13.93 8.96 -9.50
CA TYR A 240 -13.06 8.78 -8.34
C TYR A 240 -13.83 8.87 -7.03
N VAL A 241 -13.63 7.90 -6.14
CA VAL A 241 -14.11 7.94 -4.76
C VAL A 241 -12.91 8.10 -3.83
N VAL A 242 -12.93 9.15 -2.99
CA VAL A 242 -11.93 9.33 -1.94
C VAL A 242 -12.59 9.49 -0.57
N MET A 243 -12.04 8.78 0.42
CA MET A 243 -12.31 9.00 1.84
C MET A 243 -11.00 9.31 2.52
N THR A 244 -10.83 10.52 3.05
CA THR A 244 -9.60 10.95 3.69
C THR A 244 -9.86 11.53 5.07
N ALA A 245 -9.00 11.20 6.04
CA ALA A 245 -9.05 11.79 7.37
C ALA A 245 -7.65 12.13 7.87
N LYS A 246 -7.38 13.42 8.12
CA LYS A 246 -6.07 13.93 8.57
C LYS A 246 -6.12 14.32 10.05
N SER A 247 -5.65 13.44 10.93
CA SER A 247 -5.65 13.62 12.40
C SER A 247 -4.27 14.05 12.94
N ALA A 248 -4.27 15.01 13.87
CA ALA A 248 -3.07 15.57 14.50
C ALA A 248 -2.56 14.76 15.70
N GLN A 249 -3.35 13.81 16.22
CA GLN A 249 -3.02 13.02 17.41
C GLN A 249 -2.93 11.53 17.09
N ASP A 250 -2.02 10.80 17.74
CA ASP A 250 -1.92 9.31 17.75
C ASP A 250 -3.09 8.65 18.48
N LEU A 251 -4.25 9.30 18.56
CA LEU A 251 -5.39 8.70 19.24
C LEU A 251 -5.81 7.47 18.45
N LEU A 252 -5.64 6.31 19.10
CA LEU A 252 -5.90 4.91 18.76
C LEU A 252 -7.29 4.58 18.13
N GLY A 253 -7.85 5.48 17.33
CA GLY A 253 -9.17 5.39 16.75
C GLY A 253 -9.12 5.33 15.24
N THR A 254 -9.99 4.52 14.68
CA THR A 254 -10.32 4.48 13.26
C THR A 254 -10.71 5.88 12.78
N VAL A 255 -9.94 6.43 11.83
CA VAL A 255 -10.21 7.76 11.24
C VAL A 255 -10.88 7.65 9.87
N VAL A 256 -10.62 6.57 9.13
CA VAL A 256 -11.39 6.21 7.92
C VAL A 256 -11.99 4.84 8.12
N ASN A 257 -13.31 4.72 7.97
CA ASN A 257 -14.01 3.45 8.10
C ASN A 257 -15.04 3.25 6.99
N ASN A 258 -14.88 2.17 6.22
CA ASN A 258 -15.92 1.70 5.32
C ASN A 258 -16.52 0.39 5.82
N THR A 259 -17.85 0.35 5.91
CA THR A 259 -18.66 -0.86 6.13
C THR A 259 -19.70 -1.08 5.03
N GLY A 260 -19.92 -0.06 4.20
CA GLY A 260 -20.87 -0.08 3.10
C GLY A 260 -20.22 -0.39 1.76
N THR A 261 -20.78 0.21 0.71
CA THR A 261 -20.37 -0.02 -0.68
C THR A 261 -19.76 1.24 -1.28
N LEU A 262 -18.57 1.09 -1.86
CA LEU A 262 -17.91 2.10 -2.70
C LEU A 262 -17.77 1.53 -4.12
N GLU A 263 -18.36 2.20 -5.10
CA GLU A 263 -18.34 1.78 -6.50
C GLU A 263 -17.70 2.87 -7.37
N ALA A 264 -16.64 2.51 -8.08
CA ALA A 264 -16.02 3.30 -9.13
C ALA A 264 -15.64 2.37 -10.27
N ARG A 265 -16.65 1.70 -10.87
CA ARG A 265 -16.43 0.76 -11.97
C ARG A 265 -16.01 1.49 -13.22
N THR A 266 -15.32 0.82 -14.14
CA THR A 266 -15.02 1.37 -15.46
C THR A 266 -16.33 1.68 -16.20
N LEU A 267 -16.50 2.93 -16.64
CA LEU A 267 -17.72 3.37 -17.32
C LEU A 267 -17.61 3.22 -18.85
N ARG A 268 -16.43 3.54 -19.38
CA ARG A 268 -16.05 3.39 -20.79
C ARG A 268 -14.61 2.89 -20.85
N LYS A 269 -14.18 2.38 -22.00
CA LYS A 269 -12.86 1.75 -22.17
C LYS A 269 -11.68 2.55 -21.58
N ASP A 270 -11.72 3.88 -21.69
CA ASP A 270 -10.67 4.79 -21.22
C ASP A 270 -11.05 5.55 -19.92
N GLU A 271 -12.21 5.24 -19.33
CA GLU A 271 -12.75 5.86 -18.12
C GLU A 271 -12.75 4.85 -16.99
N LYS A 272 -11.54 4.51 -16.53
CA LYS A 272 -11.31 3.60 -15.39
C LYS A 272 -11.62 4.33 -14.09
N GLY A 273 -12.42 3.72 -13.23
CA GLY A 273 -12.70 4.31 -11.93
C GLY A 273 -11.63 4.01 -10.88
N GLN A 274 -11.60 4.81 -9.82
CA GLN A 274 -10.60 4.71 -8.77
C GLN A 274 -11.23 4.87 -7.39
N ILE A 275 -10.70 4.16 -6.40
CA ILE A 275 -11.12 4.26 -5.00
C ILE A 275 -9.87 4.46 -4.12
N LEU A 276 -9.87 5.50 -3.28
CA LEU A 276 -8.83 5.77 -2.29
C LEU A 276 -9.44 5.93 -0.89
N LEU A 277 -8.97 5.13 0.05
CA LEU A 277 -9.17 5.33 1.49
C LEU A 277 -7.82 5.70 2.09
N ASP A 278 -7.74 6.89 2.70
CA ASP A 278 -6.51 7.50 3.18
C ASP A 278 -6.64 8.00 4.63
N GLY A 279 -6.03 7.28 5.57
CA GLY A 279 -5.95 7.67 6.97
C GLY A 279 -4.89 8.75 7.27
N GLY A 280 -4.11 9.17 6.27
CA GLY A 280 -2.98 10.06 6.46
C GLY A 280 -1.89 9.48 7.40
N LYS A 281 -0.96 10.35 7.81
CA LYS A 281 0.26 10.05 8.57
C LYS A 281 0.10 9.13 9.79
N ARG A 282 -1.01 9.26 10.50
CA ARG A 282 -1.21 8.74 11.86
C ARG A 282 -2.56 8.05 12.02
N GLY A 283 -3.27 7.87 10.93
CA GLY A 283 -4.64 7.36 10.96
C GLY A 283 -4.69 5.86 10.73
N GLN A 284 -5.61 5.23 11.46
CA GLN A 284 -6.04 3.87 11.18
C GLN A 284 -7.16 3.88 10.13
N VAL A 285 -7.01 3.07 9.09
CA VAL A 285 -8.06 2.76 8.12
C VAL A 285 -8.63 1.38 8.38
N GLU A 286 -9.94 1.29 8.50
CA GLU A 286 -10.67 0.03 8.57
C GLU A 286 -11.59 -0.12 7.37
N VAL A 287 -11.55 -1.28 6.74
CA VAL A 287 -12.40 -1.58 5.59
C VAL A 287 -13.11 -2.92 5.78
N SER A 288 -14.40 -2.91 5.49
CA SER A 288 -15.33 -4.02 5.34
C SER A 288 -16.35 -3.67 4.25
N GLY A 289 -17.24 -4.59 3.90
CA GLY A 289 -18.21 -4.37 2.82
C GLY A 289 -17.56 -4.54 1.44
N THR A 290 -17.92 -3.68 0.48
CA THR A 290 -17.49 -3.82 -0.93
C THR A 290 -16.84 -2.55 -1.47
N LEU A 291 -15.63 -2.69 -2.01
CA LEU A 291 -14.97 -1.69 -2.85
C LEU A 291 -14.86 -2.29 -4.26
N ASP A 292 -15.54 -1.69 -5.23
CA ASP A 292 -15.65 -2.21 -6.60
C ASP A 292 -15.17 -1.18 -7.62
N ALA A 293 -13.99 -1.44 -8.21
CA ALA A 293 -13.40 -0.73 -9.32
C ALA A 293 -13.27 -1.63 -10.57
N SER A 294 -14.16 -2.60 -10.72
CA SER A 294 -14.17 -3.55 -11.84
C SER A 294 -14.51 -2.90 -13.19
N GLY A 295 -14.13 -3.55 -14.28
CA GLY A 295 -14.51 -3.18 -15.64
C GLY A 295 -14.85 -4.43 -16.42
N MET A 296 -16.11 -4.85 -16.35
CA MET A 296 -16.54 -6.18 -16.80
C MET A 296 -17.37 -6.19 -18.09
N GLU A 297 -17.68 -5.02 -18.65
CA GLU A 297 -18.28 -4.99 -19.99
C GLU A 297 -17.22 -5.30 -21.06
N ASP A 298 -17.67 -5.71 -22.25
CA ASP A 298 -16.78 -6.15 -23.32
C ASP A 298 -15.74 -5.05 -23.67
N GLY A 299 -14.46 -5.43 -23.58
CA GLY A 299 -13.35 -4.54 -23.89
C GLY A 299 -12.92 -3.61 -22.75
N GLN A 300 -13.53 -3.69 -21.57
CA GLN A 300 -13.15 -2.89 -20.42
C GLN A 300 -11.99 -3.53 -19.63
N SER A 301 -11.04 -2.70 -19.21
CA SER A 301 -10.06 -3.06 -18.19
C SER A 301 -10.49 -2.45 -16.86
N ALA A 302 -10.08 -3.06 -15.75
CA ALA A 302 -10.40 -2.55 -14.42
C ALA A 302 -9.61 -1.29 -14.05
N GLY A 303 -10.14 -0.61 -13.03
CA GLY A 303 -9.55 0.52 -12.34
C GLY A 303 -8.65 0.12 -11.17
N SER A 304 -8.62 0.95 -10.13
CA SER A 304 -7.74 0.71 -8.97
C SER A 304 -8.40 1.01 -7.63
N ILE A 305 -8.01 0.24 -6.61
CA ILE A 305 -8.39 0.41 -5.21
C ILE A 305 -7.12 0.61 -4.40
N LYS A 306 -7.09 1.64 -3.55
CA LYS A 306 -5.99 1.91 -2.62
C LYS A 306 -6.53 2.15 -1.22
N VAL A 307 -6.06 1.39 -0.25
CA VAL A 307 -6.43 1.47 1.17
C VAL A 307 -5.15 1.63 1.97
N ILE A 308 -4.92 2.85 2.47
CA ILE A 308 -3.67 3.23 3.13
C ILE A 308 -3.91 4.04 4.41
N GLY A 309 -3.09 3.78 5.41
CA GLY A 309 -2.96 4.56 6.64
C GLY A 309 -1.71 4.12 7.37
N GLN A 310 -1.46 4.69 8.55
CA GLN A 310 -0.40 4.17 9.42
C GLN A 310 -0.70 2.71 9.83
N LYS A 311 -1.97 2.42 10.10
CA LYS A 311 -2.46 1.06 10.34
C LYS A 311 -3.63 0.79 9.44
N THR A 312 -3.56 -0.31 8.70
CA THR A 312 -4.65 -0.74 7.82
C THR A 312 -5.20 -2.06 8.33
N ILE A 313 -6.52 -2.12 8.52
CA ILE A 313 -7.23 -3.34 8.91
C ILE A 313 -8.28 -3.63 7.84
N VAL A 314 -8.12 -4.76 7.16
CA VAL A 314 -9.08 -5.29 6.21
C VAL A 314 -9.81 -6.43 6.92
N HIS A 315 -11.08 -6.23 7.25
CA HIS A 315 -11.85 -7.20 8.03
C HIS A 315 -12.29 -8.40 7.18
N ASP A 316 -12.80 -9.45 7.83
CA ASP A 316 -13.51 -10.54 7.16
C ASP A 316 -14.71 -10.01 6.36
N ASP A 317 -15.16 -10.79 5.37
CA ASP A 317 -16.28 -10.47 4.47
C ASP A 317 -16.08 -9.19 3.63
N THR A 318 -14.86 -8.62 3.62
CA THR A 318 -14.48 -7.52 2.74
C THR A 318 -14.30 -8.03 1.30
N ASN A 319 -14.83 -7.29 0.33
CA ASN A 319 -14.65 -7.55 -1.09
C ASN A 319 -13.92 -6.38 -1.75
N LEU A 320 -12.68 -6.59 -2.16
CA LEU A 320 -11.91 -5.65 -2.97
C LEU A 320 -11.86 -6.19 -4.40
N ILE A 321 -12.54 -5.50 -5.33
CA ILE A 321 -12.77 -6.00 -6.68
C ILE A 321 -12.22 -4.99 -7.69
N ALA A 322 -11.15 -5.35 -8.39
CA ALA A 322 -10.57 -4.62 -9.51
C ALA A 322 -10.42 -5.58 -10.71
N LYS A 323 -11.47 -6.35 -10.99
CA LYS A 323 -11.51 -7.35 -12.05
C LYS A 323 -11.86 -6.75 -13.41
N GLY A 324 -11.13 -7.10 -14.46
CA GLY A 324 -11.36 -6.61 -15.82
C GLY A 324 -11.75 -7.69 -16.82
N ASP A 325 -12.60 -7.36 -17.79
CA ASP A 325 -12.85 -8.21 -18.97
C ASP A 325 -11.57 -8.36 -19.82
N VAL A 326 -10.82 -7.27 -19.98
CA VAL A 326 -9.50 -7.26 -20.62
C VAL A 326 -8.42 -7.36 -19.55
N ASP A 327 -7.89 -6.24 -19.07
CA ASP A 327 -6.82 -6.25 -18.07
C ASP A 327 -7.38 -6.11 -16.66
N GLY A 328 -6.80 -6.87 -15.74
CA GLY A 328 -6.98 -6.70 -14.31
C GLY A 328 -6.47 -5.35 -13.80
N GLY A 329 -6.98 -4.94 -12.65
CA GLY A 329 -6.69 -3.65 -12.03
C GLY A 329 -5.56 -3.73 -10.99
N LYS A 330 -5.42 -2.67 -10.20
CA LYS A 330 -4.49 -2.64 -9.06
C LYS A 330 -5.27 -2.52 -7.76
N ILE A 331 -4.95 -3.37 -6.80
CA ILE A 331 -5.44 -3.28 -5.42
C ILE A 331 -4.21 -3.06 -4.52
N GLU A 332 -4.24 -2.05 -3.68
CA GLU A 332 -3.17 -1.76 -2.72
C GLU A 332 -3.75 -1.71 -1.30
N THR A 333 -3.20 -2.51 -0.39
CA THR A 333 -3.56 -2.52 1.04
C THR A 333 -2.30 -2.46 1.88
N SER A 334 -2.11 -1.32 2.54
CA SER A 334 -0.77 -0.82 2.84
C SER A 334 -0.73 0.04 4.09
N GLY A 335 0.44 0.19 4.71
CA GLY A 335 0.63 0.90 5.98
C GLY A 335 1.69 0.26 6.88
N ASP A 336 2.10 0.92 7.98
CA ASP A 336 3.14 0.42 8.90
C ASP A 336 2.84 -1.00 9.36
N VAL A 337 1.58 -1.20 9.73
CA VAL A 337 1.01 -2.49 10.14
C VAL A 337 -0.24 -2.76 9.33
N LEU A 338 -0.26 -3.93 8.71
CA LEU A 338 -1.42 -4.46 8.01
C LEU A 338 -2.00 -5.63 8.80
N ASN A 339 -3.31 -5.59 9.03
CA ASN A 339 -4.07 -6.70 9.57
C ASN A 339 -5.11 -7.14 8.54
N LEU A 340 -5.09 -8.43 8.20
CA LEU A 340 -5.94 -9.03 7.18
C LEU A 340 -6.84 -10.09 7.82
N GLY A 341 -8.14 -9.95 7.62
CA GLY A 341 -9.12 -10.98 7.91
C GLY A 341 -8.88 -12.25 7.09
N ASP A 342 -9.20 -13.39 7.69
CA ASP A 342 -9.13 -14.69 7.02
C ASP A 342 -10.11 -14.76 5.84
N GLY A 343 -11.31 -14.19 5.98
CA GLY A 343 -12.46 -14.30 5.08
C GLY A 343 -12.63 -13.16 4.06
N LEU A 344 -11.59 -12.38 3.76
CA LEU A 344 -11.66 -11.32 2.74
C LEU A 344 -11.40 -11.83 1.31
N THR A 345 -12.02 -11.19 0.32
CA THR A 345 -11.86 -11.44 -1.12
C THR A 345 -11.08 -10.30 -1.78
N ILE A 346 -10.05 -10.65 -2.55
CA ILE A 346 -9.28 -9.73 -3.40
C ILE A 346 -9.26 -10.34 -4.80
N ASP A 347 -9.87 -9.66 -5.77
CA ASP A 347 -9.88 -10.08 -7.18
C ASP A 347 -9.44 -8.92 -8.07
N ALA A 348 -8.20 -8.97 -8.53
CA ALA A 348 -7.67 -8.06 -9.54
C ALA A 348 -7.41 -8.79 -10.87
N SER A 349 -8.07 -9.91 -11.13
CA SER A 349 -7.81 -10.71 -12.33
C SER A 349 -8.27 -10.01 -13.62
N GLY A 350 -7.54 -10.23 -14.71
CA GLY A 350 -8.00 -9.96 -16.08
C GLY A 350 -8.55 -11.23 -16.71
N VAL A 351 -9.65 -11.14 -17.46
CA VAL A 351 -10.25 -12.32 -18.12
C VAL A 351 -9.54 -12.65 -19.44
N LYS A 352 -9.33 -11.65 -20.32
CA LYS A 352 -8.73 -11.84 -21.66
C LYS A 352 -7.32 -11.27 -21.78
N GLY A 353 -6.98 -10.28 -20.96
CA GLY A 353 -5.75 -9.49 -21.02
C GLY A 353 -4.78 -9.83 -19.89
N LYS A 354 -4.05 -8.81 -19.43
CA LYS A 354 -3.05 -8.97 -18.37
C LYS A 354 -3.72 -9.23 -17.03
N HIS A 355 -3.05 -10.03 -16.20
CA HIS A 355 -3.35 -10.12 -14.78
C HIS A 355 -3.14 -8.75 -14.11
N GLY A 356 -3.96 -8.46 -13.10
CA GLY A 356 -3.76 -7.31 -12.22
C GLY A 356 -2.91 -7.66 -11.02
N GLU A 357 -2.77 -6.71 -10.11
CA GLU A 357 -1.83 -6.76 -8.99
C GLU A 357 -2.53 -6.48 -7.66
N TRP A 358 -2.17 -7.25 -6.64
CA TRP A 358 -2.34 -6.88 -5.24
C TRP A 358 -0.98 -6.49 -4.63
N LEU A 359 -0.85 -5.23 -4.24
CA LEU A 359 0.33 -4.65 -3.61
C LEU A 359 0.14 -4.49 -2.10
N LEU A 360 1.16 -4.88 -1.34
CA LEU A 360 1.29 -4.63 0.09
C LEU A 360 2.68 -4.03 0.37
N ASP A 361 2.77 -3.01 1.23
CA ASP A 361 4.05 -2.35 1.56
C ASP A 361 4.36 -2.13 3.06
N PRO A 362 4.07 -3.07 3.97
CA PRO A 362 4.29 -2.88 5.40
C PRO A 362 5.77 -2.87 5.81
N LEU A 363 6.06 -2.50 7.06
CA LEU A 363 7.44 -2.32 7.56
C LEU A 363 8.28 -3.60 7.62
N GLU A 364 7.67 -4.71 8.03
CA GLU A 364 8.32 -6.00 8.22
C GLU A 364 7.26 -7.08 8.02
N ILE A 365 7.58 -8.17 7.34
CA ILE A 365 6.60 -9.19 6.97
C ILE A 365 7.03 -10.58 7.41
N LEU A 366 6.10 -11.25 8.10
CA LEU A 366 6.17 -12.66 8.41
C LEU A 366 5.03 -13.42 7.75
N ILE A 367 5.36 -14.31 6.82
CA ILE A 367 4.40 -15.16 6.10
C ILE A 367 4.43 -16.56 6.72
N GLN A 368 3.38 -16.93 7.46
CA GLN A 368 3.25 -18.26 8.08
C GLN A 368 1.80 -18.61 8.44
N ASP A 369 1.49 -19.89 8.60
CA ASP A 369 0.12 -20.33 8.90
C ASP A 369 -0.28 -20.14 10.35
N GLU A 370 0.66 -20.39 11.27
CA GLU A 370 0.43 -20.19 12.69
C GLU A 370 0.57 -18.71 13.05
N GLN A 371 -0.49 -18.14 13.61
CA GLN A 371 -0.44 -16.78 14.13
C GLN A 371 0.63 -16.70 15.23
N PRO A 372 1.61 -15.77 15.13
CA PRO A 372 2.58 -15.57 16.20
C PRO A 372 1.85 -15.31 17.52
N LEU A 373 2.27 -15.99 18.59
CA LEU A 373 1.74 -15.71 19.94
C LEU A 373 2.04 -14.25 20.29
N GLN A 374 1.01 -13.42 20.33
CA GLN A 374 1.12 -12.06 20.85
C GLN A 374 1.33 -12.17 22.36
N ALA A 375 2.48 -11.73 22.87
CA ALA A 375 2.59 -11.42 24.30
C ALA A 375 1.49 -10.38 24.62
N ALA A 376 0.73 -10.60 25.70
CA ALA A 376 -0.44 -9.78 26.01
C ALA A 376 -0.08 -8.28 26.13
N GLY A 377 -0.45 -7.51 25.10
CA GLY A 377 -0.17 -6.08 24.97
C GLY A 377 0.20 -5.79 23.53
N ASP A 378 -0.37 -4.73 22.95
CA ASP A 378 0.01 -4.16 21.66
C ASP A 378 1.45 -3.63 21.75
N GLN A 379 2.40 -4.55 21.78
CA GLN A 379 3.83 -4.29 21.81
C GLN A 379 4.41 -4.98 20.59
N SER A 380 5.09 -4.18 19.78
CA SER A 380 6.13 -4.60 18.87
C SER A 380 6.77 -5.90 19.37
N LEU A 381 6.75 -6.96 18.55
CA LEU A 381 7.65 -8.07 18.82
C LEU A 381 9.06 -7.47 18.82
N PRO A 382 9.80 -7.48 19.94
CA PRO A 382 11.16 -7.00 19.96
C PRO A 382 11.97 -8.02 19.19
N THR A 383 12.21 -7.71 17.91
CA THR A 383 12.96 -8.54 16.95
C THR A 383 12.31 -9.89 16.63
N VAL A 384 12.37 -10.29 15.36
CA VAL A 384 12.03 -11.65 14.88
C VAL A 384 13.01 -12.72 15.46
N ASN A 385 13.87 -12.34 16.41
CA ASN A 385 14.89 -13.18 17.05
C ASN A 385 14.48 -13.67 18.47
N GLY A 386 13.22 -13.50 18.89
CA GLY A 386 12.77 -13.76 20.26
C GLY A 386 12.03 -15.09 20.53
N GLY A 387 11.73 -15.90 19.52
CA GLY A 387 11.00 -17.17 19.68
C GLY A 387 11.92 -18.36 19.91
N LYS A 388 11.69 -19.17 20.95
CA LYS A 388 12.49 -20.37 21.29
C LYS A 388 12.51 -21.47 20.20
N GLU A 389 11.63 -21.39 19.20
CA GLU A 389 11.50 -22.37 18.10
C GLU A 389 11.76 -21.74 16.70
N THR A 390 11.99 -20.42 16.63
CA THR A 390 12.15 -19.67 15.35
C THR A 390 13.28 -18.64 15.39
N GLN A 391 14.30 -18.86 16.23
CA GLN A 391 15.46 -17.98 16.32
C GLN A 391 16.35 -18.12 15.06
N ILE A 392 16.24 -17.15 14.14
CA ILE A 392 17.30 -16.88 13.15
C ILE A 392 18.10 -15.69 13.65
N THR A 393 19.04 -15.94 14.56
CA THR A 393 20.03 -14.94 14.94
C THR A 393 20.99 -14.76 13.75
N TYR A 394 20.79 -13.73 12.94
CA TYR A 394 21.72 -13.34 11.89
C TYR A 394 22.92 -12.63 12.51
N ASN A 395 24.10 -13.25 12.46
CA ASN A 395 25.36 -12.56 12.72
C ASN A 395 25.72 -11.74 11.48
N ASP A 396 25.36 -10.46 11.52
CA ASP A 396 25.81 -9.46 10.54
C ASP A 396 27.31 -9.20 10.76
N PRO A 397 28.22 -9.52 9.81
CA PRO A 397 29.62 -9.14 9.97
C PRO A 397 29.70 -7.62 10.12
N PRO A 398 30.49 -7.08 11.08
CA PRO A 398 30.57 -5.63 11.33
C PRO A 398 30.81 -4.83 10.05
N SER A 399 29.77 -4.15 9.55
CA SER A 399 29.85 -3.17 8.48
C SER A 399 29.87 -1.76 9.09
N ALA A 400 30.62 -0.84 8.48
CA ALA A 400 30.66 0.57 8.88
C ALA A 400 29.29 1.28 8.71
N THR A 401 28.32 0.65 8.06
CA THR A 401 26.98 1.18 7.74
C THR A 401 25.83 0.33 8.30
N GLN A 402 26.07 -0.52 9.31
CA GLN A 402 25.01 -1.39 9.84
C GLN A 402 23.79 -0.62 10.36
N ASN A 403 22.60 -1.07 9.94
CA ASN A 403 21.31 -0.68 10.51
C ASN A 403 20.97 -1.50 11.79
N ALA A 404 21.96 -2.12 12.44
CA ALA A 404 21.79 -3.13 13.49
C ALA A 404 21.07 -2.64 14.77
N ASP A 405 21.10 -1.33 15.04
CA ASP A 405 20.44 -0.70 16.19
C ASP A 405 18.97 -0.30 15.90
N ALA A 406 18.47 -0.61 14.70
CA ALA A 406 17.21 -0.06 14.23
C ALA A 406 16.04 -1.01 14.51
N THR A 407 15.43 -0.84 15.69
CA THR A 407 14.18 -1.52 16.08
C THR A 407 13.02 -1.11 15.18
N TYR A 408 12.36 -2.07 14.54
CA TYR A 408 11.04 -1.84 13.94
C TYR A 408 10.00 -1.73 15.03
N SER A 409 9.04 -0.84 14.82
CA SER A 409 7.95 -0.62 15.75
C SER A 409 6.81 -1.63 15.59
N SER A 410 6.81 -2.51 14.58
CA SER A 410 5.80 -3.56 14.38
C SER A 410 6.14 -4.55 13.25
N THR A 411 5.51 -5.74 13.27
CA THR A 411 5.60 -6.77 12.22
C THR A 411 4.21 -7.11 11.69
N THR A 412 4.05 -7.14 10.37
CA THR A 412 2.84 -7.62 9.69
C THR A 412 2.91 -9.14 9.53
N TRP A 413 1.88 -9.83 9.98
CA TRP A 413 1.73 -11.28 9.79
C TRP A 413 0.72 -11.56 8.68
N ILE A 414 1.08 -12.42 7.74
CA ILE A 414 0.21 -12.84 6.62
C ILE A 414 0.15 -14.37 6.59
N LYS A 415 -1.07 -14.90 6.58
CA LYS A 415 -1.31 -16.33 6.42
C LYS A 415 -1.04 -16.76 4.98
N THR A 416 -0.37 -17.90 4.77
CA THR A 416 -0.02 -18.33 3.40
C THR A 416 -1.25 -18.57 2.53
N SER A 417 -2.34 -19.07 3.13
CA SER A 417 -3.60 -19.32 2.43
C SER A 417 -4.13 -18.08 1.72
N LYS A 418 -3.93 -16.89 2.31
CA LYS A 418 -4.35 -15.62 1.70
C LYS A 418 -3.59 -15.34 0.41
N ILE A 419 -2.27 -15.51 0.44
CA ILE A 419 -1.41 -15.34 -0.73
C ILE A 419 -1.78 -16.38 -1.80
N THR A 420 -1.95 -17.64 -1.41
CA THR A 420 -2.29 -18.71 -2.37
C THR A 420 -3.64 -18.48 -3.01
N ASP A 421 -4.68 -18.06 -2.27
CA ASP A 421 -6.02 -17.85 -2.82
C ASP A 421 -6.03 -16.76 -3.91
N ILE A 422 -5.23 -15.71 -3.72
CA ILE A 422 -5.13 -14.58 -4.66
C ILE A 422 -4.33 -14.98 -5.91
N LEU A 423 -3.21 -15.68 -5.74
CA LEU A 423 -2.46 -16.27 -6.85
C LEU A 423 -3.31 -17.29 -7.62
N ASN A 424 -4.13 -18.08 -6.94
CA ASN A 424 -5.03 -19.06 -7.56
C ASN A 424 -6.02 -18.39 -8.53
N ALA A 425 -6.48 -17.18 -8.20
CA ALA A 425 -7.37 -16.40 -9.06
C ALA A 425 -6.68 -15.82 -10.32
N GLY A 426 -5.35 -15.86 -10.38
CA GLY A 426 -4.55 -15.23 -11.44
C GLY A 426 -4.29 -13.75 -11.19
N THR A 427 -4.25 -13.33 -9.93
CA THR A 427 -3.82 -11.99 -9.52
C THR A 427 -2.35 -12.07 -9.06
N ASP A 428 -1.52 -11.13 -9.50
CA ASP A 428 -0.15 -11.01 -9.00
C ASP A 428 -0.16 -10.52 -7.55
N VAL A 429 0.80 -11.00 -6.76
CA VAL A 429 1.01 -10.56 -5.38
C VAL A 429 2.40 -9.95 -5.27
N THR A 430 2.46 -8.67 -4.94
CA THR A 430 3.70 -7.93 -4.72
C THR A 430 3.75 -7.46 -3.26
N ILE A 431 4.78 -7.88 -2.53
CA ILE A 431 5.01 -7.49 -1.13
C ILE A 431 6.33 -6.72 -1.07
N GLN A 432 6.28 -5.47 -0.61
CA GLN A 432 7.43 -4.56 -0.52
C GLN A 432 7.70 -4.15 0.94
N ALA A 433 8.71 -4.75 1.56
CA ALA A 433 9.11 -4.41 2.92
C ALA A 433 10.08 -3.23 2.91
N ALA A 434 9.66 -2.10 3.47
CA ALA A 434 10.54 -0.94 3.65
C ALA A 434 10.23 -0.24 4.98
N SER A 435 11.27 0.31 5.61
CA SER A 435 11.21 1.03 6.88
C SER A 435 12.20 2.20 6.88
N THR A 436 11.97 3.23 7.71
CA THR A 436 12.96 4.32 7.83
C THR A 436 14.28 3.88 8.44
N SER A 437 14.31 2.70 9.05
CA SER A 437 15.53 2.03 9.49
C SER A 437 16.32 1.36 8.38
N GLN A 438 15.79 1.28 7.15
CA GLN A 438 16.41 0.55 6.03
C GLN A 438 16.65 -0.94 6.32
N ALA A 439 15.97 -1.48 7.34
CA ALA A 439 16.26 -2.82 7.80
C ALA A 439 15.12 -3.81 7.46
N ALA A 440 14.02 -3.34 6.87
CA ALA A 440 12.81 -4.11 6.63
C ALA A 440 13.07 -5.43 5.89
N SER A 441 12.54 -6.53 6.39
CA SER A 441 12.71 -7.88 5.85
C SER A 441 11.37 -8.59 5.58
N ILE A 442 11.43 -9.61 4.74
CA ILE A 442 10.34 -10.56 4.48
C ILE A 442 10.82 -11.96 4.84
N THR A 443 10.04 -12.69 5.64
CA THR A 443 10.33 -14.09 6.00
C THR A 443 9.14 -14.99 5.68
N VAL A 444 9.38 -16.07 4.92
CA VAL A 444 8.40 -17.11 4.56
C VAL A 444 8.66 -18.38 5.36
N ASN A 445 7.83 -18.63 6.38
CA ASN A 445 7.95 -19.73 7.35
C ASN A 445 6.90 -20.83 7.19
N SER A 446 5.98 -20.70 6.24
CA SER A 446 5.05 -21.77 5.84
C SER A 446 4.99 -21.86 4.32
N ALA A 447 4.63 -23.03 3.80
CA ALA A 447 4.72 -23.32 2.38
C ALA A 447 3.68 -22.50 1.58
N ILE A 448 4.09 -21.95 0.44
CA ILE A 448 3.19 -21.24 -0.48
C ILE A 448 2.96 -22.16 -1.68
N LYS A 449 1.75 -22.74 -1.78
CA LYS A 449 1.40 -23.75 -2.79
C LYS A 449 0.20 -23.35 -3.63
N PRO A 450 0.34 -22.39 -4.56
CA PRO A 450 -0.77 -21.96 -5.38
C PRO A 450 -1.07 -23.00 -6.47
N LYS A 451 -2.35 -23.25 -6.68
CA LYS A 451 -2.91 -23.87 -7.87
C LYS A 451 -3.56 -22.80 -8.72
N VAL A 452 -2.73 -22.10 -9.50
CA VAL A 452 -3.18 -21.09 -10.47
C VAL A 452 -4.23 -21.70 -11.39
N LYS A 453 -5.39 -21.04 -11.50
CA LYS A 453 -6.54 -21.59 -12.22
C LYS A 453 -6.27 -21.70 -13.72
N GLU A 454 -6.75 -22.78 -14.34
CA GLU A 454 -6.66 -22.99 -15.79
C GLU A 454 -5.21 -22.92 -16.29
N ASP A 455 -4.96 -22.38 -17.47
CA ASP A 455 -3.64 -22.12 -18.05
C ASP A 455 -3.13 -20.70 -17.76
N ARG A 456 -3.73 -20.03 -16.75
CA ARG A 456 -3.36 -18.66 -16.36
C ARG A 456 -1.95 -18.60 -15.77
N GLU A 457 -1.49 -17.38 -15.61
CA GLU A 457 -0.21 -17.01 -15.04
C GLU A 457 -0.43 -16.05 -13.88
N ALA A 458 0.36 -16.21 -12.82
CA ALA A 458 0.40 -15.30 -11.68
C ALA A 458 1.85 -15.13 -11.22
N THR A 459 2.17 -13.98 -10.64
CA THR A 459 3.52 -13.65 -10.16
C THR A 459 3.49 -13.38 -8.66
N LEU A 460 4.37 -14.05 -7.92
CA LEU A 460 4.72 -13.70 -6.55
C LEU A 460 6.02 -12.88 -6.57
N THR A 461 5.95 -11.63 -6.12
CA THR A 461 7.09 -10.73 -6.00
C THR A 461 7.29 -10.36 -4.53
N LEU A 462 8.48 -10.65 -3.99
CA LEU A 462 8.89 -10.27 -2.64
C LEU A 462 10.10 -9.34 -2.74
N GLU A 463 9.96 -8.12 -2.24
CA GLU A 463 11.00 -7.10 -2.28
C GLU A 463 11.24 -6.56 -0.87
N ALA A 464 12.48 -6.46 -0.43
CA ALA A 464 12.81 -5.97 0.90
C ALA A 464 14.06 -5.08 0.88
N GLN A 465 14.10 -4.04 1.72
CA GLN A 465 15.32 -3.26 1.93
C GLN A 465 16.44 -4.11 2.50
N ARG A 466 16.13 -5.06 3.40
CA ARG A 466 17.14 -5.96 3.95
C ARG A 466 17.01 -7.35 3.34
N ASN A 467 16.42 -8.32 4.05
CA ASN A 467 16.45 -9.71 3.61
C ASN A 467 15.10 -10.16 3.06
N VAL A 468 15.15 -11.03 2.05
CA VAL A 468 14.03 -11.91 1.69
C VAL A 468 14.42 -13.34 2.01
N THR A 469 13.79 -13.95 3.01
CA THR A 469 14.15 -15.28 3.52
C THR A 469 13.05 -16.32 3.25
N ILE A 470 13.38 -17.40 2.56
CA ILE A 470 12.45 -18.47 2.19
C ILE A 470 12.76 -19.74 2.99
N ASN A 471 12.13 -19.92 4.15
CA ASN A 471 12.33 -21.08 5.05
C ASN A 471 11.46 -22.28 4.72
N LYS A 472 10.38 -22.09 3.96
CA LYS A 472 9.50 -23.16 3.48
C LYS A 472 9.26 -23.03 1.99
N GLU A 473 8.90 -24.15 1.37
CA GLU A 473 8.82 -24.29 -0.08
C GLU A 473 7.83 -23.30 -0.71
N ILE A 474 8.19 -22.78 -1.89
CA ILE A 474 7.25 -22.10 -2.79
C ILE A 474 7.04 -23.04 -3.98
N ALA A 475 5.90 -23.71 -4.04
CA ALA A 475 5.69 -24.80 -4.98
C ALA A 475 4.34 -24.68 -5.70
N ALA A 476 4.38 -24.23 -6.96
CA ALA A 476 3.21 -24.24 -7.83
C ALA A 476 2.68 -25.67 -8.03
N ASP A 477 1.36 -25.84 -7.89
CA ASP A 477 0.69 -27.12 -8.12
C ASP A 477 0.91 -27.59 -9.57
N LYS A 478 1.32 -28.85 -9.74
CA LYS A 478 1.62 -29.45 -11.04
C LYS A 478 0.41 -29.52 -11.98
N ASP A 479 -0.81 -29.46 -11.46
CA ASP A 479 -2.06 -29.50 -12.21
C ASP A 479 -2.68 -28.10 -12.37
N GLY A 480 -1.99 -27.04 -11.91
CA GLY A 480 -2.36 -25.64 -12.13
C GLY A 480 -1.64 -25.00 -13.32
N GLY A 481 -1.90 -23.71 -13.49
CA GLY A 481 -1.20 -22.81 -14.41
C GLY A 481 0.22 -22.45 -13.93
N LYS A 482 0.78 -21.37 -14.48
CA LYS A 482 2.15 -20.94 -14.23
C LYS A 482 2.24 -20.01 -13.02
N LEU A 483 3.29 -20.17 -12.22
CA LEU A 483 3.67 -19.22 -11.17
C LEU A 483 5.02 -18.62 -11.51
N ASN A 484 5.13 -17.30 -11.63
CA ASN A 484 6.43 -16.64 -11.62
C ASN A 484 6.81 -16.28 -10.19
N VAL A 485 8.10 -16.34 -9.87
CA VAL A 485 8.61 -15.96 -8.54
C VAL A 485 9.77 -14.99 -8.72
N LYS A 486 9.67 -13.82 -8.08
CA LYS A 486 10.69 -12.78 -8.04
C LYS A 486 11.05 -12.44 -6.59
N LEU A 487 12.32 -12.53 -6.26
CA LEU A 487 12.84 -12.22 -4.93
C LEU A 487 13.91 -11.13 -5.04
N ASN A 488 13.73 -10.00 -4.38
CA ASN A 488 14.67 -8.89 -4.41
C ASN A 488 15.01 -8.40 -3.00
N SER A 489 16.30 -8.35 -2.66
CA SER A 489 16.80 -7.73 -1.42
C SER A 489 17.47 -6.38 -1.71
N ASP A 490 17.90 -5.66 -0.67
CA ASP A 490 18.66 -4.41 -0.81
C ASP A 490 17.97 -3.43 -1.77
N THR A 491 16.67 -3.23 -1.59
CA THR A 491 15.88 -2.43 -2.52
C THR A 491 16.25 -0.95 -2.49
N ASP A 492 16.91 -0.47 -1.44
CA ASP A 492 17.49 0.88 -1.31
C ASP A 492 18.91 1.00 -1.87
N GLY A 493 19.61 -0.12 -2.09
CA GLY A 493 20.92 -0.17 -2.71
C GLY A 493 22.05 0.27 -1.78
N ASP A 494 21.90 0.07 -0.47
CA ASP A 494 22.91 0.40 0.54
C ASP A 494 24.02 -0.65 0.67
N GLY A 495 23.88 -1.79 -0.03
CA GLY A 495 24.81 -2.90 -0.01
C GLY A 495 24.61 -3.87 1.15
N VAL A 496 23.47 -3.79 1.85
CA VAL A 496 23.12 -4.64 3.00
C VAL A 496 21.86 -5.45 2.70
N GLY A 497 21.89 -6.73 3.09
CA GLY A 497 20.80 -7.67 2.87
C GLY A 497 21.16 -8.79 1.90
N ALA A 498 20.24 -9.72 1.69
CA ALA A 498 20.37 -10.80 0.71
C ALA A 498 19.01 -11.48 0.47
N VAL A 499 18.89 -12.17 -0.67
CA VAL A 499 17.87 -13.21 -0.84
C VAL A 499 18.42 -14.53 -0.29
N ILE A 500 17.74 -15.11 0.70
CA ILE A 500 18.15 -16.32 1.41
C ILE A 500 17.16 -17.45 1.13
N ILE A 501 17.64 -18.57 0.58
CA ILE A 501 16.81 -19.67 0.10
C ILE A 501 17.11 -20.95 0.89
N ASN A 502 16.27 -21.19 1.91
CA ASN A 502 16.31 -22.32 2.84
C ASN A 502 15.31 -23.43 2.49
N ALA A 503 14.53 -23.26 1.42
CA ALA A 503 13.60 -24.27 0.90
C ALA A 503 13.58 -24.31 -0.63
N ASP A 504 13.05 -25.39 -1.19
CA ASP A 504 12.93 -25.58 -2.63
C ASP A 504 11.88 -24.64 -3.25
N ILE A 505 12.08 -24.31 -4.52
CA ILE A 505 11.15 -23.46 -5.29
C ILE A 505 10.77 -24.17 -6.59
N SER A 506 9.47 -24.20 -6.92
CA SER A 506 8.98 -24.69 -8.20
C SER A 506 7.87 -23.85 -8.81
N THR A 507 7.98 -23.55 -10.11
CA THR A 507 7.17 -22.52 -10.79
C THR A 507 6.23 -23.04 -11.90
N ASN A 508 6.25 -24.35 -12.17
CA ASN A 508 5.34 -25.03 -13.10
C ASN A 508 5.16 -24.33 -14.47
N GLY A 509 6.28 -23.99 -15.12
CA GLY A 509 6.34 -23.31 -16.42
C GLY A 509 6.57 -21.80 -16.34
N GLY A 510 6.36 -21.19 -15.17
CA GLY A 510 6.77 -19.81 -14.89
C GLY A 510 8.27 -19.69 -14.61
N PHE A 511 8.79 -18.47 -14.55
CA PHE A 511 10.20 -18.21 -14.29
C PHE A 511 10.51 -17.99 -12.80
N PHE A 512 11.77 -18.17 -12.43
CA PHE A 512 12.31 -17.77 -11.13
C PHE A 512 13.40 -16.70 -11.32
N THR A 513 13.32 -15.62 -10.56
CA THR A 513 14.34 -14.58 -10.52
C THR A 513 14.67 -14.22 -9.07
N SER A 514 15.95 -14.18 -8.76
CA SER A 514 16.46 -13.71 -7.48
C SER A 514 17.54 -12.67 -7.74
N GLY A 515 17.57 -11.60 -6.97
CA GLY A 515 18.60 -10.58 -7.10
C GLY A 515 18.57 -9.53 -6.00
N SER A 516 19.23 -8.42 -6.27
CA SER A 516 19.33 -7.32 -5.30
C SER A 516 19.49 -5.97 -5.97
N GLY A 517 19.05 -4.93 -5.28
CA GLY A 517 19.26 -3.55 -5.65
C GLY A 517 17.98 -2.77 -5.91
N GLY A 518 18.17 -1.47 -6.11
CA GLY A 518 17.11 -0.53 -6.34
C GLY A 518 17.47 0.85 -5.80
N THR A 519 16.46 1.69 -5.69
CA THR A 519 16.52 3.01 -5.06
C THR A 519 15.29 3.27 -4.18
N VAL A 520 14.63 2.20 -3.74
CA VAL A 520 13.44 2.26 -2.89
C VAL A 520 13.81 2.97 -1.61
N THR A 521 13.22 4.13 -1.39
CA THR A 521 13.43 4.92 -0.19
C THR A 521 12.09 5.33 0.38
N ILE A 522 12.10 5.59 1.68
CA ILE A 522 10.94 6.11 2.39
C ILE A 522 11.14 7.60 2.58
N LYS A 523 10.19 8.40 2.09
CA LYS A 523 10.26 9.85 2.21
C LYS A 523 9.74 10.31 3.56
N VAL A 524 10.65 10.51 4.49
CA VAL A 524 10.35 10.99 5.84
C VAL A 524 10.20 12.51 5.93
N PRO A 525 9.17 13.02 6.62
CA PRO A 525 9.21 14.37 7.17
C PRO A 525 10.39 14.55 8.14
N ASN A 526 10.99 15.76 8.18
CA ASN A 526 12.04 16.09 9.15
C ASN A 526 11.58 15.80 10.59
N GLY A 527 12.39 15.04 11.34
CA GLY A 527 12.10 14.69 12.74
C GLY A 527 11.32 13.38 12.95
N THR A 528 11.09 12.58 11.89
CA THR A 528 10.51 11.24 12.00
C THR A 528 11.47 10.30 12.72
N ALA A 529 10.99 9.51 13.69
CA ALA A 529 11.79 8.53 14.40
C ALA A 529 12.25 7.37 13.49
N ASN A 530 13.38 6.75 13.83
CA ASN A 530 13.85 5.53 13.16
C ASN A 530 12.82 4.40 13.34
N GLY A 531 12.55 3.63 12.29
CA GLY A 531 11.62 2.49 12.31
C GLY A 531 10.13 2.84 12.16
N ALA A 532 9.81 4.05 11.69
CA ALA A 532 8.46 4.44 11.26
C ALA A 532 8.27 4.17 9.77
N TYR A 533 7.02 4.09 9.29
CA TYR A 533 6.73 4.24 7.86
C TYR A 533 6.83 5.73 7.49
N ALA A 534 6.91 6.06 6.20
CA ALA A 534 6.62 7.43 5.82
C ALA A 534 5.41 7.58 4.91
N ASP A 535 4.46 8.30 5.49
CA ASP A 535 3.49 9.26 4.95
C ASP A 535 3.26 9.35 3.44
N THR A 536 4.30 9.41 2.60
CA THR A 536 4.11 9.60 1.15
C THR A 536 4.24 8.32 0.32
N GLY A 537 4.32 7.16 0.97
CA GLY A 537 4.60 5.89 0.32
C GLY A 537 6.07 5.75 -0.07
N LEU A 538 6.37 4.65 -0.75
CA LEU A 538 7.71 4.36 -1.26
C LEU A 538 8.05 5.25 -2.46
N GLU A 539 9.23 5.86 -2.46
CA GLU A 539 9.82 6.54 -3.63
C GLU A 539 10.94 5.69 -4.22
N GLY A 540 11.30 5.95 -5.48
CA GLY A 540 12.29 5.15 -6.20
C GLY A 540 11.71 3.85 -6.76
N LYS A 541 12.58 2.92 -7.13
CA LYS A 541 12.18 1.65 -7.74
C LYS A 541 13.09 0.52 -7.29
N ALA A 542 12.51 -0.61 -6.95
CA ALA A 542 13.25 -1.85 -6.84
C ALA A 542 13.89 -2.20 -8.19
N ASN A 543 15.09 -2.76 -8.16
CA ASN A 543 15.80 -3.20 -9.34
C ASN A 543 16.53 -4.50 -9.03
N ILE A 544 15.86 -5.62 -9.31
CA ILE A 544 16.40 -6.97 -9.08
C ILE A 544 17.74 -7.23 -9.80
N ALA A 545 18.02 -6.49 -10.87
CA ALA A 545 19.28 -6.54 -11.62
C ALA A 545 20.26 -5.42 -11.22
N GLY A 546 20.12 -4.82 -10.02
CA GLY A 546 21.02 -3.79 -9.51
C GLY A 546 22.39 -4.32 -9.06
N HIS A 547 22.41 -5.57 -8.60
CA HIS A 547 23.60 -6.35 -8.21
C HIS A 547 24.45 -5.73 -7.09
N THR A 548 23.82 -5.28 -6.00
CA THR A 548 24.51 -4.69 -4.85
C THR A 548 25.01 -5.74 -3.85
N VAL A 549 24.25 -6.82 -3.66
CA VAL A 549 24.59 -8.00 -2.84
C VAL A 549 24.40 -9.28 -3.67
N GLY A 550 23.55 -10.22 -3.25
CA GLY A 550 23.37 -11.48 -3.96
C GLY A 550 22.31 -12.43 -3.37
N THR A 551 22.34 -13.66 -3.87
CA THR A 551 21.49 -14.78 -3.45
C THR A 551 22.30 -15.82 -2.68
N TYR A 552 21.80 -16.25 -1.52
CA TYR A 552 22.39 -17.30 -0.70
C TYR A 552 21.50 -18.54 -0.63
N PHE A 553 22.05 -19.70 -0.98
CA PHE A 553 21.37 -21.00 -0.86
C PHE A 553 21.91 -21.77 0.35
N GLY A 554 21.04 -22.03 1.33
CA GLY A 554 21.40 -22.72 2.57
C GLY A 554 21.11 -21.87 3.80
N TYR A 555 21.20 -22.50 4.99
CA TYR A 555 20.89 -21.84 6.26
C TYR A 555 21.99 -20.87 6.67
N VAL A 556 21.62 -19.66 7.09
CA VAL A 556 22.54 -18.81 7.85
C VAL A 556 22.74 -19.46 9.21
N VAL A 557 23.95 -19.90 9.48
CA VAL A 557 24.30 -20.59 10.73
C VAL A 557 24.82 -19.58 11.77
N PRO A 558 24.31 -19.59 13.02
CA PRO A 558 24.92 -18.84 14.10
C PRO A 558 26.37 -19.26 14.33
N GLU A 559 27.21 -18.35 14.82
CA GLU A 559 28.60 -18.65 15.14
C GLU A 559 28.72 -19.86 16.08
N GLY A 560 29.55 -20.83 15.69
CA GLY A 560 29.73 -22.08 16.43
C GLY A 560 28.69 -23.18 16.14
N LYS A 561 27.75 -22.97 15.20
CA LYS A 561 26.83 -24.00 14.69
C LYS A 561 27.13 -24.31 13.22
N SER A 562 26.94 -25.56 12.81
CA SER A 562 26.96 -25.97 11.41
C SER A 562 25.55 -26.07 10.84
N ALA A 563 25.42 -26.06 9.51
CA ALA A 563 24.11 -26.23 8.89
C ALA A 563 23.54 -27.62 9.17
N ILE A 564 24.39 -28.63 9.40
CA ILE A 564 23.98 -29.97 9.86
C ILE A 564 23.39 -29.90 11.27
N ASP A 565 23.93 -29.06 12.17
CA ASP A 565 23.38 -28.89 13.52
C ASP A 565 21.97 -28.28 13.53
N LEU A 566 21.59 -27.57 12.46
CA LEU A 566 20.27 -26.96 12.29
C LEU A 566 19.29 -27.83 11.48
N SER A 567 19.79 -28.63 10.53
CA SER A 567 18.96 -29.35 9.54
C SER A 567 19.00 -30.88 9.65
N GLY A 568 20.03 -31.45 10.28
CA GLY A 568 20.20 -32.90 10.45
C GLY A 568 20.63 -33.70 9.21
N GLU A 569 20.68 -33.11 8.01
CA GLU A 569 20.95 -33.83 6.75
C GLU A 569 21.83 -33.01 5.77
N GLN A 570 22.24 -33.65 4.65
CA GLN A 570 22.84 -32.92 3.51
C GLN A 570 21.79 -31.95 2.95
N ASN A 571 22.12 -30.65 2.96
CA ASN A 571 21.16 -29.60 2.59
C ASN A 571 21.06 -29.45 1.07
N ASN A 572 20.54 -30.45 0.36
CA ASN A 572 20.24 -30.29 -1.06
C ASN A 572 19.22 -29.16 -1.26
N ARG A 573 19.35 -28.46 -2.38
CA ARG A 573 18.43 -27.39 -2.76
C ARG A 573 18.02 -27.54 -4.21
N LYS A 574 16.73 -27.47 -4.49
CA LYS A 574 16.20 -27.55 -5.85
C LYS A 574 15.40 -26.32 -6.23
N ILE A 575 15.70 -25.76 -7.40
CA ILE A 575 14.84 -24.81 -8.11
C ILE A 575 14.38 -25.48 -9.40
N THR A 576 13.08 -25.68 -9.58
CA THR A 576 12.52 -26.37 -10.76
C THR A 576 11.49 -25.52 -11.47
N THR A 577 11.71 -25.18 -12.73
CA THR A 577 10.79 -24.30 -13.45
C THR A 577 9.89 -24.98 -14.47
N ASN A 578 10.10 -26.26 -14.77
CA ASN A 578 9.29 -26.99 -15.75
C ASN A 578 9.20 -26.29 -17.13
N GLY A 579 10.26 -25.58 -17.54
CA GLY A 579 10.37 -24.89 -18.83
C GLY A 579 10.63 -23.38 -18.75
N GLY A 580 10.37 -22.73 -17.61
CA GLY A 580 10.68 -21.32 -17.40
C GLY A 580 12.18 -21.04 -17.18
N ALA A 581 12.61 -19.78 -17.30
CA ALA A 581 14.00 -19.41 -17.01
C ALA A 581 14.28 -19.34 -15.49
N ILE A 582 15.53 -19.60 -15.12
CA ILE A 582 16.08 -19.28 -13.80
C ILE A 582 17.10 -18.16 -14.00
N THR A 583 16.91 -17.03 -13.32
CA THR A 583 17.88 -15.91 -13.32
C THR A 583 18.32 -15.61 -11.90
N LEU A 584 19.61 -15.63 -11.65
CA LEU A 584 20.23 -15.24 -10.38
C LEU A 584 21.12 -14.03 -10.64
N ASP A 585 20.68 -12.88 -10.13
CA ASP A 585 21.28 -11.59 -10.36
C ASP A 585 22.15 -11.14 -9.18
N GLY A 586 23.43 -10.90 -9.42
CA GLY A 586 24.41 -10.57 -8.38
C GLY A 586 25.14 -11.81 -7.87
N GLU A 587 25.88 -11.69 -6.76
CA GLU A 587 26.66 -12.84 -6.27
C GLU A 587 25.75 -14.02 -5.86
N VAL A 588 26.18 -15.25 -6.10
CA VAL A 588 25.47 -16.46 -5.68
C VAL A 588 26.35 -17.25 -4.73
N ALA A 589 25.92 -17.41 -3.49
CA ALA A 589 26.65 -18.14 -2.46
C ALA A 589 25.94 -19.46 -2.11
N ILE A 590 26.68 -20.58 -2.08
CA ILE A 590 26.15 -21.93 -1.84
C ILE A 590 26.65 -22.46 -0.50
N GLY A 591 25.81 -22.40 0.54
CA GLY A 591 26.08 -22.85 1.91
C GLY A 591 25.44 -24.20 2.27
N LEU A 592 25.41 -25.14 1.34
CA LEU A 592 24.64 -26.38 1.46
C LEU A 592 25.32 -27.50 2.28
N ASN A 593 26.46 -27.23 2.92
CA ASN A 593 27.23 -28.17 3.74
C ASN A 593 27.44 -29.55 3.11
N GLY A 594 28.00 -29.58 1.90
CA GLY A 594 28.20 -30.82 1.11
C GLY A 594 26.97 -31.30 0.33
N GLY A 595 25.81 -30.64 0.46
CA GLY A 595 24.65 -30.83 -0.40
C GLY A 595 24.81 -30.24 -1.81
N VAL A 596 23.89 -30.61 -2.70
CA VAL A 596 23.86 -30.22 -4.12
C VAL A 596 22.81 -29.14 -4.36
N LEU A 597 23.21 -28.05 -5.02
CA LEU A 597 22.28 -27.09 -5.62
C LEU A 597 21.91 -27.58 -7.02
N THR A 598 20.62 -27.83 -7.25
CA THR A 598 20.06 -28.23 -8.54
C THR A 598 19.18 -27.12 -9.10
N LEU A 599 19.54 -26.60 -10.27
CA LEU A 599 18.76 -25.63 -11.04
C LEU A 599 18.23 -26.34 -12.29
N ASP A 600 16.94 -26.66 -12.31
CA ASP A 600 16.31 -27.51 -13.31
C ASP A 600 15.25 -26.73 -14.11
N THR A 601 15.55 -26.47 -15.37
CA THR A 601 14.67 -25.77 -16.31
C THR A 601 14.02 -26.68 -17.35
N SER A 602 14.22 -28.00 -17.23
CA SER A 602 13.63 -28.96 -18.16
C SER A 602 12.11 -28.96 -18.05
N LYS A 603 11.41 -29.19 -19.16
CA LYS A 603 9.94 -29.39 -19.16
C LYS A 603 9.58 -30.69 -18.42
N LYS A 604 8.30 -30.88 -18.13
CA LYS A 604 7.77 -32.11 -17.49
C LYS A 604 8.11 -33.40 -18.26
N ASP A 605 8.29 -33.31 -19.58
CA ASP A 605 8.71 -34.41 -20.45
C ASP A 605 10.23 -34.63 -20.50
N GLY A 606 11.00 -33.85 -19.73
CA GLY A 606 12.45 -33.88 -19.66
C GLY A 606 13.16 -33.09 -20.77
N SER A 607 12.43 -32.43 -21.67
CA SER A 607 13.07 -31.65 -22.74
C SER A 607 13.69 -30.34 -22.21
N PRO A 608 14.93 -29.99 -22.60
CA PRO A 608 15.59 -28.78 -22.11
C PRO A 608 15.01 -27.54 -22.82
N VAL A 609 14.48 -26.57 -22.07
CA VAL A 609 13.83 -25.38 -22.67
C VAL A 609 14.17 -24.05 -21.99
N GLY A 610 14.24 -23.99 -20.66
CA GLY A 610 14.53 -22.72 -19.98
C GLY A 610 16.04 -22.44 -19.83
N ASN A 611 16.43 -21.16 -19.88
CA ASN A 611 17.80 -20.74 -19.60
C ASN A 611 18.07 -20.70 -18.09
N VAL A 612 19.31 -21.01 -17.70
CA VAL A 612 19.85 -20.68 -16.38
C VAL A 612 20.86 -19.55 -16.57
N ASN A 613 20.50 -18.35 -16.12
CA ASN A 613 21.34 -17.17 -16.19
C ASN A 613 21.85 -16.85 -14.77
N ILE A 614 23.16 -16.73 -14.62
CA ILE A 614 23.77 -16.27 -13.37
C ILE A 614 24.71 -15.12 -13.74
N THR A 615 24.47 -13.96 -13.16
CA THR A 615 25.39 -12.81 -13.24
C THR A 615 26.25 -12.76 -11.98
N GLY A 616 27.34 -11.99 -11.97
CA GLY A 616 28.23 -11.92 -10.80
C GLY A 616 29.09 -13.18 -10.56
N ILE A 617 29.42 -13.44 -9.29
CA ILE A 617 30.30 -14.53 -8.85
C ILE A 617 29.47 -15.66 -8.26
N VAL A 618 29.73 -16.91 -8.67
CA VAL A 618 29.23 -18.09 -7.96
C VAL A 618 30.30 -18.57 -6.99
N ASN A 619 30.01 -18.48 -5.70
CA ASN A 619 30.88 -18.91 -4.62
C ASN A 619 30.25 -20.06 -3.84
N SER A 620 31.08 -21.01 -3.42
CA SER A 620 30.64 -22.02 -2.46
C SER A 620 31.00 -21.52 -1.07
N GLY A 621 30.00 -21.24 -0.24
CA GLY A 621 30.20 -21.02 1.19
C GLY A 621 30.75 -22.27 1.90
N ASN A 622 30.64 -23.44 1.25
CA ASN A 622 31.46 -24.60 1.59
C ASN A 622 32.85 -24.43 0.92
N SER A 623 33.91 -24.25 1.71
CA SER A 623 35.34 -24.15 1.30
C SER A 623 35.81 -22.71 1.10
N TYR A 624 36.69 -22.16 1.95
CA TYR A 624 38.08 -22.62 2.12
C TYR A 624 38.52 -22.66 3.60
N ASP A 625 39.39 -23.61 3.95
CA ASP A 625 40.17 -23.50 5.18
C ASP A 625 41.42 -22.66 4.89
N THR A 626 41.62 -21.56 5.62
CA THR A 626 42.74 -20.64 5.40
C THR A 626 43.94 -21.10 6.21
N TYR A 627 44.91 -21.72 5.55
CA TYR A 627 46.16 -22.10 6.20
C TYR A 627 47.21 -21.00 6.01
N ILE A 628 47.39 -20.18 7.05
CA ILE A 628 48.41 -19.14 7.08
C ILE A 628 49.71 -19.76 7.54
N TYR A 629 50.77 -19.67 6.73
CA TYR A 629 52.09 -20.19 7.06
C TYR A 629 52.55 -19.71 8.44
N GLY A 630 52.94 -20.66 9.31
CA GLY A 630 53.38 -20.38 10.68
C GLY A 630 52.28 -20.41 11.75
N THR A 631 51.01 -20.62 11.38
CA THR A 631 49.94 -20.86 12.35
C THR A 631 49.87 -22.32 12.77
N GLU A 632 49.30 -22.58 13.95
CA GLU A 632 49.11 -23.94 14.47
C GLU A 632 48.28 -24.81 13.52
N LYS A 633 47.25 -24.22 12.89
CA LYS A 633 46.41 -24.90 11.90
C LYS A 633 47.20 -25.28 10.64
N TRP A 634 48.10 -24.42 10.16
CA TRP A 634 49.04 -24.74 9.06
C TRP A 634 50.02 -25.85 9.47
N ASN A 635 50.58 -25.78 10.68
CA ASN A 635 51.55 -26.77 11.15
C ASN A 635 50.92 -28.17 11.27
N GLN A 636 49.71 -28.26 11.83
CA GLN A 636 48.96 -29.52 11.94
C GLN A 636 48.61 -30.12 10.58
N LEU A 637 48.23 -29.28 9.60
CA LEU A 637 48.01 -29.73 8.22
C LEU A 637 49.29 -30.32 7.63
N VAL A 638 50.40 -29.59 7.75
CA VAL A 638 51.70 -30.01 7.21
C VAL A 638 52.17 -31.30 7.87
N GLU A 639 52.07 -31.41 9.19
CA GLU A 639 52.45 -32.62 9.94
C GLU A 639 51.63 -33.83 9.52
N LYS A 640 50.31 -33.67 9.36
CA LYS A 640 49.41 -34.72 8.88
C LYS A 640 49.75 -35.17 7.44
N LEU A 641 49.98 -34.23 6.54
CA LEU A 641 50.34 -34.53 5.14
C LEU A 641 51.70 -35.20 5.05
N VAL A 642 52.69 -34.74 5.82
CA VAL A 642 54.01 -35.35 5.89
C VAL A 642 53.90 -36.79 6.40
N GLN A 643 53.12 -37.02 7.45
CA GLN A 643 52.89 -38.36 7.97
C GLN A 643 52.23 -39.28 6.93
N GLU A 644 51.25 -38.78 6.19
CA GLU A 644 50.61 -39.52 5.09
C GLU A 644 51.61 -39.92 4.00
N TYR A 645 52.51 -39.03 3.58
CA TYR A 645 53.57 -39.35 2.61
C TYR A 645 54.57 -40.39 3.14
N LEU A 646 54.93 -40.29 4.42
CA LEU A 646 55.82 -41.24 5.08
C LEU A 646 55.18 -42.63 5.20
N ASP A 647 53.91 -42.68 5.58
CA ASP A 647 53.13 -43.93 5.71
C ASP A 647 52.98 -44.64 4.34
N HIS A 648 52.88 -43.86 3.26
CA HIS A 648 52.81 -44.36 1.89
C HIS A 648 54.16 -44.48 1.18
N ASN A 649 55.28 -44.25 1.88
CA ASN A 649 56.65 -44.33 1.37
C ASN A 649 56.86 -43.57 0.04
N SER A 650 56.26 -42.37 -0.05
CA SER A 650 56.26 -41.52 -1.25
C SER A 650 56.78 -40.11 -0.94
N VAL A 651 57.28 -39.40 -1.96
CA VAL A 651 57.82 -38.03 -1.81
C VAL A 651 57.07 -37.09 -2.76
N PRO A 652 56.55 -35.94 -2.29
CA PRO A 652 55.82 -35.02 -3.16
C PRO A 652 56.74 -34.39 -4.21
N SER A 653 56.35 -34.46 -5.49
CA SER A 653 56.99 -33.71 -6.58
C SER A 653 56.19 -32.45 -6.89
N TYR A 654 56.80 -31.27 -6.78
CA TYR A 654 56.16 -29.99 -7.10
C TYR A 654 56.59 -29.46 -8.46
N ARG A 655 55.64 -28.91 -9.24
CA ARG A 655 55.90 -28.11 -10.44
C ARG A 655 55.45 -26.67 -10.16
N PHE A 656 56.39 -25.73 -10.14
CA PHE A 656 56.11 -24.32 -9.88
C PHE A 656 55.74 -23.59 -11.17
N VAL A 657 54.63 -22.84 -11.18
CA VAL A 657 54.31 -21.84 -12.22
C VAL A 657 54.11 -20.51 -11.51
N GLY A 658 55.14 -19.67 -11.47
CA GLY A 658 55.06 -18.34 -10.89
C GLY A 658 54.64 -17.30 -11.94
N ILE A 659 53.64 -16.46 -11.61
CA ILE A 659 53.34 -15.24 -12.36
C ILE A 659 54.05 -14.07 -11.65
N ASN A 660 55.12 -13.54 -12.26
CA ASN A 660 55.86 -12.40 -11.71
C ASN A 660 55.26 -11.08 -12.20
N TYR A 661 54.78 -10.23 -11.28
CA TYR A 661 54.50 -8.83 -11.56
C TYR A 661 55.72 -7.99 -11.16
N THR A 662 56.29 -7.24 -12.11
CA THR A 662 57.37 -6.28 -11.82
C THR A 662 56.78 -4.89 -11.57
N LYS A 663 56.94 -4.37 -10.34
CA LYS A 663 56.61 -2.99 -9.99
C LYS A 663 57.76 -2.07 -10.44
N LYS A 664 57.59 -1.32 -11.54
CA LYS A 664 58.49 -0.20 -11.85
C LYS A 664 58.05 1.04 -11.08
N MET A 665 58.87 1.47 -10.13
CA MET A 665 58.76 2.80 -9.52
C MET A 665 59.61 3.76 -10.34
N GLN A 666 58.99 4.73 -11.01
CA GLN A 666 59.67 5.98 -11.37
C GLN A 666 59.14 7.09 -10.46
N MET A 667 60.06 7.88 -9.91
CA MET A 667 59.72 9.02 -9.06
C MET A 667 58.86 10.02 -9.85
N GLY A 668 57.57 10.08 -9.51
CA GLY A 668 56.64 11.13 -9.95
C GLY A 668 55.68 10.75 -11.08
N ARG A 669 54.52 10.18 -10.68
CA ARG A 669 53.23 9.97 -11.40
C ARG A 669 52.97 8.60 -12.08
N THR A 670 51.92 7.95 -11.55
CA THR A 670 51.03 6.85 -12.03
C THR A 670 51.64 5.54 -12.54
N ALA A 671 51.34 4.44 -11.85
CA ALA A 671 51.65 3.06 -12.26
C ALA A 671 50.44 2.41 -12.96
N THR A 672 50.66 1.82 -14.14
CA THR A 672 49.67 0.99 -14.84
C THR A 672 50.06 -0.49 -14.70
N LEU A 673 49.11 -1.35 -14.31
CA LEU A 673 49.29 -2.80 -14.25
C LEU A 673 49.05 -3.42 -15.64
N GLN A 674 49.97 -4.26 -16.14
CA GLN A 674 49.79 -5.03 -17.37
C GLN A 674 49.39 -6.47 -17.04
N LYS A 675 48.29 -6.99 -17.61
CA LYS A 675 47.82 -8.38 -17.41
C LYS A 675 48.64 -9.38 -18.25
N PRO A 676 49.04 -10.55 -17.71
CA PRO A 676 49.55 -11.65 -18.53
C PRO A 676 48.42 -12.50 -19.13
N ASN A 677 48.69 -13.06 -20.31
CA ASN A 677 47.79 -13.88 -21.11
C ASN A 677 47.84 -15.34 -20.63
N LEU A 678 46.69 -15.94 -20.30
CA LEU A 678 46.61 -17.32 -19.79
C LEU A 678 45.98 -18.23 -20.86
N SER A 679 46.79 -19.10 -21.47
CA SER A 679 46.28 -20.22 -22.27
C SER A 679 46.50 -21.55 -21.54
N ASN A 680 45.41 -22.28 -21.36
CA ASN A 680 45.25 -23.71 -21.07
C ASN A 680 45.49 -24.31 -19.66
N LYS A 681 44.34 -24.76 -19.11
CA LYS A 681 43.97 -26.10 -18.60
C LYS A 681 44.87 -26.78 -17.55
N GLY A 682 44.53 -26.51 -16.29
CA GLY A 682 44.85 -27.32 -15.10
C GLY A 682 44.52 -26.53 -13.83
N ASN A 683 43.82 -27.11 -12.86
CA ASN A 683 43.43 -26.43 -11.61
C ASN A 683 44.66 -25.87 -10.88
N PRO A 684 44.78 -24.54 -10.68
CA PRO A 684 45.84 -23.97 -9.87
C PRO A 684 45.43 -23.91 -8.40
N ILE A 685 46.30 -24.43 -7.51
CA ILE A 685 46.29 -24.06 -6.10
C ILE A 685 47.00 -22.70 -6.00
N MET A 686 46.30 -21.68 -5.52
CA MET A 686 46.84 -20.34 -5.31
C MET A 686 47.47 -20.25 -3.92
N LEU A 687 48.79 -20.11 -3.86
CA LEU A 687 49.52 -19.71 -2.66
C LEU A 687 49.92 -18.23 -2.82
N SER A 688 49.33 -17.37 -1.98
CA SER A 688 49.80 -16.00 -1.79
C SER A 688 50.87 -15.99 -0.70
N MET A 689 52.07 -15.54 -1.03
CA MET A 689 53.10 -15.15 -0.06
C MET A 689 53.08 -13.63 0.04
N ASN A 690 52.94 -13.08 1.25
CA ASN A 690 53.30 -11.70 1.57
C ASN A 690 54.69 -11.66 2.19
#